data_AF-A0A432F083-F1
#
_entry.id   AF-A0A432F083-F1
#
_cell.length_a   1.000
_cell.length_b   1.000
_cell.length_c   1.000
_cell.angle_alpha   90.00
_cell.angle_beta   90.00
_cell.angle_gamma   90.00
#
_symmetry.space_group_name_H-M   'P 1'
#
loop_
_entity.id
_entity.type
_entity.pdbx_description
1 polymer ?
#
loop_
_entity_poly.entity_id
_entity_poly.type
_entity_poly.pdbx_seq_one_letter_code
_entity_poly.pdbx_strand_id
1 'polypeptide(L)'
;MCRLFKLLIGCLFNRWQNLLSGMAAAVLLYAMSPNVLSDPTNPPVSLPLYLRQAADDTRLWLPQLDIGFRTQISVQQSLLPEPGTTAPEFLPVDTSTTLARIRMLRQAGASGLALALLKEIEIEHKSDWLEWEQELWLALRAAGHSTMLLSRLQTALSRLDGALKARVYVDIAGVHIDQGDPRRARSVLRAMWVDSEPDNQIAMTARRLMIDAYRTEKLFQDADAACSRFQAEYYPDEASWGELRATILLESGRPGEALRYLIGQQGVKAERLRLVARLREGSYTADDVLTRLGLSAEQPNVRVDAHFYWGIVAEAALLAKDWSSRVKALEWLLVPGVTIEAPMLPPTRVQLLTAYDRLAAEILPAIPYVSQDPGSWINAVEGAGVGLEGQRALLVTMLRSGIEEDAVGILTRSLVESLIEAKLSPLVLLLYGDAAPMGSESQIEDDLLQTLAQEAVQNRRYALASRLSGRMRAPPPNMNEGEWVLRRSRIQIFAGQADDGLIAVVDWLSGSDQLSEGMLDRVMQVFFDLQTIGKHALALKGFAQAANLVQTPRQRQELLFWMAESHAALNKHVRSADLFLRSAVVDTSAATASRWNQSAQFKAAVQLTQAGLLVDARMVYLDLLQQADDRNQQLVLRQKIQDLDLRKAWSQ
;
A
#
# COMPACT_ATOMS: atom_id res chain seq x y z
N MET A 1 14.24 24.74 58.05
CA MET A 1 15.37 23.93 58.55
C MET A 1 15.80 22.99 57.43
N CYS A 2 16.65 23.40 56.49
CA CYS A 2 18.11 23.56 56.64
C CYS A 2 18.80 22.30 57.18
N ARG A 3 19.22 21.42 56.27
CA ARG A 3 20.61 20.92 56.09
C ARG A 3 20.55 19.52 55.47
N LEU A 4 20.63 19.47 54.14
CA LEU A 4 21.42 18.49 53.38
C LEU A 4 21.42 18.87 51.88
N PHE A 5 21.69 20.15 51.63
CA PHE A 5 22.05 20.75 50.34
C PHE A 5 23.57 20.99 50.24
N LYS A 6 24.39 20.16 50.90
CA LYS A 6 25.85 20.20 50.77
C LYS A 6 26.37 18.78 50.83
N LEU A 7 27.22 18.43 49.87
CA LEU A 7 27.88 17.13 49.65
C LEU A 7 27.12 16.14 48.76
N LEU A 8 26.89 16.53 47.49
CA LEU A 8 27.48 15.80 46.35
C LEU A 8 27.25 16.59 45.03
N ILE A 9 27.64 17.86 45.06
CA ILE A 9 28.19 18.55 43.88
C ILE A 9 29.71 18.49 44.08
N GLY A 10 30.42 17.90 43.12
CA GLY A 10 31.89 17.92 43.09
C GLY A 10 32.45 16.75 42.30
N CYS A 11 32.97 17.05 41.10
CA CYS A 11 33.58 16.14 40.12
C CYS A 11 32.54 15.30 39.36
N LEU A 12 31.94 15.76 38.27
CA LEU A 12 32.63 16.09 37.02
C LEU A 12 31.82 17.13 36.22
N PHE A 13 32.06 18.39 36.54
CA PHE A 13 31.79 19.52 35.65
C PHE A 13 33.14 19.92 35.02
N ASN A 14 33.09 20.37 33.77
CA ASN A 14 34.12 21.11 33.04
C ASN A 14 35.33 20.38 32.44
N ARG A 15 35.16 20.06 31.15
CA ARG A 15 36.08 20.38 30.05
C ARG A 15 35.34 19.96 28.75
N TRP A 16 34.70 20.79 27.93
CA TRP A 16 34.95 22.17 27.52
C TRP A 16 33.65 22.80 27.02
N GLN A 17 33.25 23.91 27.63
CA GLN A 17 32.42 24.95 27.02
C GLN A 17 33.39 26.11 26.76
N ASN A 18 33.44 26.61 25.52
CA ASN A 18 33.62 28.02 25.13
C ASN A 18 34.39 28.15 23.81
N LEU A 19 33.61 28.41 22.75
CA LEU A 19 33.69 29.57 21.87
C LEU A 19 32.23 29.73 21.34
N LEU A 20 31.37 30.56 21.96
CA LEU A 20 31.01 31.93 21.54
C LEU A 20 30.92 32.08 20.00
N SER A 21 29.92 32.67 19.34
CA SER A 21 28.60 33.26 19.65
C SER A 21 28.10 33.89 18.33
N GLY A 22 26.80 33.87 18.02
CA GLY A 22 26.18 34.92 17.19
C GLY A 22 25.35 34.52 15.94
N MET A 23 24.04 34.64 16.10
CA MET A 23 23.00 35.10 15.16
C MET A 23 22.50 34.28 13.94
N ALA A 24 21.16 34.20 13.91
CA ALA A 24 20.21 34.25 12.77
C ALA A 24 19.76 32.95 12.04
N ALA A 25 18.48 32.63 12.27
CA ALA A 25 17.40 32.16 11.39
C ALA A 25 17.66 31.39 10.06
N ALA A 26 16.80 30.36 9.88
CA ALA A 26 16.18 29.82 8.65
C ALA A 26 16.64 28.44 8.07
N VAL A 27 15.71 27.48 8.14
CA VAL A 27 15.21 26.58 7.06
C VAL A 27 16.06 25.39 6.55
N LEU A 28 15.48 24.18 6.75
CA LEU A 28 15.45 22.94 5.94
C LEU A 28 16.64 21.93 5.85
N LEU A 29 16.20 20.65 5.93
CA LEU A 29 16.66 19.42 5.25
C LEU A 29 17.75 18.52 5.89
N TYR A 30 17.34 17.25 5.99
CA TYR A 30 18.09 15.99 5.88
C TYR A 30 19.23 15.67 6.87
N ALA A 31 18.96 14.64 7.68
CA ALA A 31 19.94 13.59 7.95
C ALA A 31 19.20 12.28 8.27
N MET A 32 18.72 11.59 7.23
CA MET A 32 18.74 10.13 7.27
C MET A 32 20.04 9.68 6.62
N SER A 33 20.86 9.00 7.40
CA SER A 33 22.15 8.46 6.98
C SER A 33 21.99 7.41 5.86
N PRO A 34 22.99 7.27 4.98
CA PRO A 34 22.95 6.37 3.84
C PRO A 34 23.21 4.94 4.33
N ASN A 35 22.16 4.18 4.61
CA ASN A 35 22.25 2.73 4.82
C ASN A 35 20.87 2.04 4.79
N VAL A 36 20.04 2.33 3.78
CA VAL A 36 18.86 1.49 3.43
C VAL A 36 18.60 1.57 1.92
N LEU A 37 19.58 1.22 1.10
CA LEU A 37 19.35 0.97 -0.34
C LEU A 37 20.08 -0.32 -0.74
N SER A 38 19.75 -1.38 -0.01
CA SER A 38 20.11 -2.76 -0.31
C SER A 38 19.11 -3.69 0.38
N ASP A 39 17.81 -3.41 0.25
CA ASP A 39 16.76 -4.27 0.81
C ASP A 39 15.63 -4.48 -0.22
N PRO A 40 15.45 -5.70 -0.77
CA PRO A 40 14.44 -6.00 -1.78
C PRO A 40 13.02 -6.17 -1.21
N THR A 41 12.75 -5.73 0.03
CA THR A 41 11.48 -6.02 0.73
C THR A 41 10.43 -4.91 0.72
N ASN A 42 10.68 -3.76 0.09
CA ASN A 42 9.63 -2.73 -0.05
C ASN A 42 8.88 -2.84 -1.40
N PRO A 43 7.54 -3.00 -1.39
CA PRO A 43 6.74 -2.97 -2.62
C PRO A 43 6.79 -1.57 -3.25
N PRO A 44 6.49 -1.44 -4.56
CA PRO A 44 6.21 -0.12 -5.11
C PRO A 44 5.09 0.47 -4.26
N VAL A 45 5.30 1.70 -3.78
CA VAL A 45 4.31 2.44 -3.00
C VAL A 45 2.98 2.36 -3.76
N SER A 46 2.07 1.55 -3.22
CA SER A 46 0.83 1.20 -3.88
C SER A 46 -0.10 2.40 -3.77
N LEU A 47 -0.60 2.92 -4.90
CA LEU A 47 -1.75 3.81 -4.84
C LEU A 47 -2.92 3.05 -4.17
N PRO A 48 -3.58 3.62 -3.15
CA PRO A 48 -4.68 2.97 -2.45
C PRO A 48 -5.79 2.43 -3.39
N LEU A 49 -6.47 1.36 -3.00
CA LEU A 49 -7.48 0.60 -3.80
C LEU A 49 -8.57 1.46 -4.45
N TYR A 50 -8.90 2.58 -3.80
CA TYR A 50 -9.84 3.59 -4.29
C TYR A 50 -9.41 4.34 -5.57
N LEU A 51 -8.09 4.47 -5.81
CA LEU A 51 -7.52 5.07 -7.02
C LEU A 51 -7.61 4.12 -8.23
N ARG A 52 -7.73 2.80 -8.03
CA ARG A 52 -7.90 1.80 -9.11
C ARG A 52 -9.31 1.78 -9.68
N GLN A 53 -10.32 1.71 -8.83
CA GLN A 53 -11.73 1.69 -9.27
C GLN A 53 -12.15 3.05 -9.83
N ALA A 54 -11.53 4.14 -9.35
CA ALA A 54 -11.63 5.43 -10.01
C ALA A 54 -11.05 5.41 -11.44
N ALA A 55 -9.92 4.72 -11.66
CA ALA A 55 -9.25 4.62 -12.96
C ALA A 55 -10.07 3.84 -14.02
N ASP A 56 -10.77 2.77 -13.66
CA ASP A 56 -11.67 2.04 -14.57
C ASP A 56 -12.96 2.79 -14.86
N ASP A 57 -13.60 3.36 -13.84
CA ASP A 57 -14.80 4.16 -14.05
C ASP A 57 -14.48 5.39 -14.90
N THR A 58 -13.33 6.04 -14.68
CA THR A 58 -12.90 7.14 -15.55
C THR A 58 -12.78 6.74 -17.01
N ARG A 59 -12.56 5.48 -17.40
CA ARG A 59 -12.49 5.09 -18.82
C ARG A 59 -13.83 5.22 -19.56
N LEU A 60 -14.95 5.18 -18.84
CA LEU A 60 -16.29 5.44 -19.39
C LEU A 60 -16.57 6.93 -19.62
N TRP A 61 -15.72 7.78 -19.04
CA TRP A 61 -15.78 9.23 -19.14
C TRP A 61 -14.67 9.76 -20.08
N LEU A 62 -13.46 9.20 -19.95
CA LEU A 62 -12.25 9.59 -20.66
C LEU A 62 -12.37 9.33 -22.17
N PRO A 63 -11.96 10.28 -23.02
CA PRO A 63 -11.67 9.97 -24.41
C PRO A 63 -10.51 8.94 -24.48
N GLN A 64 -10.48 8.10 -25.53
CA GLN A 64 -9.39 7.14 -25.73
C GLN A 64 -8.06 7.86 -25.88
N LEU A 65 -7.10 7.53 -25.01
CA LEU A 65 -5.76 8.10 -24.98
C LEU A 65 -4.73 6.95 -25.03
N ASP A 66 -3.79 6.98 -25.97
CA ASP A 66 -2.76 5.95 -26.13
C ASP A 66 -1.60 6.19 -25.14
N ILE A 67 -1.64 5.45 -24.03
CA ILE A 67 -0.70 5.55 -22.88
C ILE A 67 0.12 4.26 -22.65
N GLY A 68 0.19 3.36 -23.64
CA GLY A 68 0.79 2.03 -23.48
C GLY A 68 2.32 2.01 -23.37
N PHE A 69 2.85 1.14 -22.48
CA PHE A 69 4.27 0.76 -22.50
C PHE A 69 4.56 -0.17 -23.67
N ARG A 70 4.95 0.42 -24.81
CA ARG A 70 5.41 -0.33 -25.99
C ARG A 70 6.93 -0.40 -25.98
N THR A 71 7.49 -1.60 -25.77
CA THR A 71 8.92 -1.87 -25.96
C THR A 71 9.30 -2.03 -27.43
N GLN A 72 8.31 -2.22 -28.30
CA GLN A 72 8.44 -2.22 -29.75
C GLN A 72 8.00 -0.86 -30.26
N ILE A 73 8.95 -0.10 -30.78
CA ILE A 73 8.65 1.15 -31.46
C ILE A 73 8.43 0.77 -32.93
N SER A 74 7.19 0.91 -33.41
CA SER A 74 6.85 0.56 -34.78
C SER A 74 7.49 1.54 -35.75
N VAL A 75 8.26 1.02 -36.70
CA VAL A 75 8.82 1.73 -37.84
C VAL A 75 7.68 2.08 -38.79
N GLN A 76 7.01 3.23 -38.64
CA GLN A 76 6.30 3.88 -39.76
C GLN A 76 5.72 5.26 -39.40
N GLN A 77 6.36 6.31 -39.94
CA GLN A 77 5.87 7.58 -40.50
C GLN A 77 6.86 8.72 -40.21
N SER A 78 7.17 9.49 -41.26
CA SER A 78 8.21 10.54 -41.27
C SER A 78 7.91 11.64 -40.25
N LEU A 79 8.93 12.05 -39.49
CA LEU A 79 8.82 12.85 -38.26
C LEU A 79 9.14 14.35 -38.44
N LEU A 80 9.14 14.86 -39.69
CA LEU A 80 9.38 16.28 -39.98
C LEU A 80 8.08 16.98 -40.38
N PRO A 81 7.86 18.26 -39.99
CA PRO A 81 6.68 19.03 -40.37
C PRO A 81 6.66 19.32 -41.89
N GLU A 82 5.46 19.30 -42.50
CA GLU A 82 5.23 19.75 -43.87
C GLU A 82 5.45 21.28 -43.95
N PRO A 83 6.18 21.80 -44.96
CA PRO A 83 6.50 23.22 -45.04
C PRO A 83 5.26 24.04 -45.44
N GLY A 84 4.79 24.92 -44.54
CA GLY A 84 3.82 25.97 -44.91
C GLY A 84 2.87 26.50 -43.84
N THR A 85 2.90 26.04 -42.59
CA THR A 85 1.93 26.47 -41.57
C THR A 85 2.42 27.68 -40.76
N THR A 86 1.57 28.72 -40.64
CA THR A 86 1.79 29.96 -39.87
C THR A 86 2.07 29.72 -38.39
N ALA A 87 2.84 30.63 -37.75
CA ALA A 87 3.21 30.55 -36.33
C ALA A 87 1.99 30.52 -35.39
N PRO A 88 1.99 29.67 -34.34
CA PRO A 88 0.82 29.45 -33.50
C PRO A 88 0.61 30.52 -32.40
N GLU A 89 -0.65 30.86 -32.09
CA GLU A 89 -1.08 31.81 -31.04
C GLU A 89 -1.34 31.09 -29.69
N PHE A 90 -0.91 31.67 -28.55
CA PHE A 90 -0.90 31.02 -27.22
C PHE A 90 -1.99 31.53 -26.25
N LEU A 91 -2.33 30.73 -25.21
CA LEU A 91 -3.55 30.89 -24.39
C LEU A 91 -3.31 30.74 -22.85
N PRO A 92 -3.78 31.65 -21.93
CA PRO A 92 -3.48 31.64 -20.46
C PRO A 92 -4.32 30.73 -19.51
N VAL A 93 -3.86 30.46 -18.26
CA VAL A 93 -4.42 29.49 -17.26
C VAL A 93 -4.40 30.02 -15.76
N ASP A 94 -5.53 30.08 -14.97
CA ASP A 94 -5.67 30.64 -13.56
C ASP A 94 -6.22 29.69 -12.42
N THR A 95 -5.78 29.86 -11.14
CA THR A 95 -5.91 28.88 -10.01
C THR A 95 -6.12 29.34 -8.48
N SER A 96 -6.82 30.45 -8.08
CA SER A 96 -6.93 31.00 -6.65
C SER A 96 -8.29 30.90 -5.82
N THR A 97 -8.37 31.10 -4.44
CA THR A 97 -9.54 30.83 -3.47
C THR A 97 -10.12 32.02 -2.61
N THR A 98 -11.46 32.17 -2.40
CA THR A 98 -12.16 33.33 -1.67
C THR A 98 -13.35 32.96 -0.71
N LEU A 99 -13.83 33.83 0.23
CA LEU A 99 -14.99 33.55 1.16
C LEU A 99 -16.32 33.35 0.42
N ALA A 100 -16.55 34.09 -0.67
CA ALA A 100 -17.69 33.87 -1.55
C ALA A 100 -17.67 32.44 -2.12
N ARG A 101 -16.51 31.96 -2.56
CA ARG A 101 -16.32 30.57 -2.99
C ARG A 101 -16.61 29.56 -1.87
N ILE A 102 -16.21 29.80 -0.60
CA ILE A 102 -16.50 28.89 0.55
C ILE A 102 -18.00 28.80 0.86
N ARG A 103 -18.69 29.95 0.92
CA ARG A 103 -20.15 29.97 1.15
C ARG A 103 -20.89 29.30 0.00
N MET A 104 -20.47 29.55 -1.24
CA MET A 104 -21.02 28.85 -2.41
C MET A 104 -20.82 27.34 -2.32
N LEU A 105 -19.64 26.85 -1.91
CA LEU A 105 -19.39 25.41 -1.74
C LEU A 105 -20.29 24.79 -0.66
N ARG A 106 -20.42 25.43 0.53
CA ARG A 106 -21.28 24.91 1.61
C ARG A 106 -22.78 24.96 1.25
N GLN A 107 -23.23 26.02 0.57
CA GLN A 107 -24.62 26.15 0.08
C GLN A 107 -24.93 25.13 -1.02
N ALA A 108 -23.95 24.83 -1.89
CA ALA A 108 -24.02 23.73 -2.85
C ALA A 108 -23.85 22.35 -2.19
N GLY A 109 -23.81 22.30 -0.86
CA GLY A 109 -23.72 21.09 -0.05
C GLY A 109 -22.29 20.58 0.18
N ALA A 110 -21.29 21.06 -0.57
CA ALA A 110 -19.87 20.69 -0.46
C ALA A 110 -19.20 21.27 0.82
N SER A 111 -19.71 20.83 1.97
CA SER A 111 -19.37 21.33 3.30
C SER A 111 -18.02 20.81 3.80
N GLY A 112 -17.59 19.62 3.37
CA GLY A 112 -16.27 19.07 3.68
C GLY A 112 -15.13 19.85 2.99
N LEU A 113 -15.31 20.25 1.74
CA LEU A 113 -14.39 21.02 0.91
C LEU A 113 -14.33 22.45 1.41
N ALA A 114 -15.47 23.01 1.80
CA ALA A 114 -15.52 24.25 2.55
C ALA A 114 -14.68 24.15 3.83
N LEU A 115 -14.89 23.13 4.69
CA LEU A 115 -14.10 22.91 5.91
C LEU A 115 -12.59 22.73 5.61
N ALA A 116 -12.24 22.00 4.56
CA ALA A 116 -10.85 21.75 4.20
C ALA A 116 -10.14 23.02 3.73
N LEU A 117 -10.79 23.81 2.87
CA LEU A 117 -10.25 25.10 2.43
C LEU A 117 -10.24 26.13 3.58
N LEU A 118 -11.21 26.08 4.50
CA LEU A 118 -11.25 26.92 5.71
C LEU A 118 -10.05 26.66 6.63
N LYS A 119 -9.64 25.39 6.78
CA LYS A 119 -8.44 25.01 7.56
C LYS A 119 -7.14 25.55 6.95
N GLU A 120 -7.13 25.95 5.67
CA GLU A 120 -5.97 26.56 4.99
C GLU A 120 -5.93 28.09 5.14
N ILE A 121 -6.94 28.71 5.77
CA ILE A 121 -7.09 30.16 5.90
C ILE A 121 -6.89 30.59 7.36
N GLU A 122 -6.16 31.70 7.57
CA GLU A 122 -5.99 32.31 8.90
C GLU A 122 -7.21 33.21 9.26
N ILE A 123 -7.95 32.86 10.33
CA ILE A 123 -9.27 33.46 10.71
C ILE A 123 -9.15 34.58 11.78
N GLU A 124 -8.22 34.45 12.72
CA GLU A 124 -8.14 35.30 13.93
C GLU A 124 -7.92 36.79 13.63
N HIS A 125 -7.38 37.11 12.45
CA HIS A 125 -7.10 38.48 12.01
C HIS A 125 -8.26 39.12 11.22
N LYS A 126 -9.42 38.46 11.15
CA LYS A 126 -10.61 38.96 10.44
C LYS A 126 -11.52 39.73 11.40
N SER A 127 -12.07 40.85 10.96
CA SER A 127 -12.98 41.70 11.74
C SER A 127 -14.24 40.95 12.22
N ASP A 128 -14.67 39.91 11.51
CA ASP A 128 -15.92 39.17 11.75
C ASP A 128 -15.66 37.75 12.33
N TRP A 129 -14.75 37.61 13.30
CA TRP A 129 -14.21 36.32 13.77
C TRP A 129 -15.26 35.32 14.29
N LEU A 130 -16.27 35.80 15.03
CA LEU A 130 -17.29 34.93 15.61
C LEU A 130 -18.12 34.25 14.51
N GLU A 131 -18.28 34.90 13.36
CA GLU A 131 -18.97 34.33 12.19
C GLU A 131 -18.16 33.21 11.54
N TRP A 132 -16.82 33.32 11.47
CA TRP A 132 -15.97 32.24 10.97
C TRP A 132 -15.81 31.09 11.99
N GLU A 133 -15.80 31.38 13.31
CA GLU A 133 -15.67 30.37 14.38
C GLU A 133 -16.90 29.49 14.53
N GLN A 134 -18.08 30.10 14.54
CA GLN A 134 -19.32 29.34 14.63
C GLN A 134 -19.45 28.41 13.42
N GLU A 135 -19.09 28.87 12.21
CA GLU A 135 -19.06 28.03 11.01
C GLU A 135 -18.03 26.89 11.12
N LEU A 136 -16.88 27.10 11.78
CA LEU A 136 -15.87 26.07 12.00
C LEU A 136 -16.28 25.06 13.08
N TRP A 137 -16.87 25.47 14.21
CA TRP A 137 -17.33 24.54 15.25
C TRP A 137 -18.44 23.62 14.73
N LEU A 138 -19.38 24.20 13.96
CA LEU A 138 -20.43 23.44 13.29
C LEU A 138 -19.82 22.39 12.33
N ALA A 139 -18.82 22.80 11.54
CA ALA A 139 -18.15 21.89 10.61
C ALA A 139 -17.29 20.82 11.30
N LEU A 140 -16.58 21.14 12.39
CA LEU A 140 -15.75 20.19 13.15
C LEU A 140 -16.57 19.13 13.88
N ARG A 141 -17.71 19.54 14.47
CA ARG A 141 -18.64 18.62 15.11
C ARG A 141 -19.28 17.69 14.08
N ALA A 142 -19.72 18.23 12.95
CA ALA A 142 -20.26 17.43 11.85
C ALA A 142 -19.24 16.44 11.28
N ALA A 143 -17.94 16.72 11.41
CA ALA A 143 -16.85 15.91 10.90
C ALA A 143 -16.21 14.94 11.92
N GLY A 144 -16.66 14.88 13.18
CA GLY A 144 -16.13 13.93 14.17
C GLY A 144 -14.69 14.21 14.65
N HIS A 145 -14.15 15.41 14.41
CA HIS A 145 -12.79 15.77 14.82
C HIS A 145 -12.68 16.10 16.32
N SER A 146 -12.69 15.06 17.16
CA SER A 146 -12.88 15.16 18.61
C SER A 146 -11.75 15.89 19.36
N THR A 147 -10.49 15.70 18.97
CA THR A 147 -9.33 16.39 19.58
C THR A 147 -9.35 17.89 19.33
N MET A 148 -9.58 18.27 18.08
CA MET A 148 -9.67 19.67 17.65
C MET A 148 -10.93 20.33 18.18
N LEU A 149 -12.03 19.60 18.31
CA LEU A 149 -13.22 20.09 18.97
C LEU A 149 -12.97 20.30 20.47
N LEU A 150 -12.36 19.32 21.16
CA LEU A 150 -12.07 19.39 22.59
C LEU A 150 -11.22 20.61 22.93
N SER A 151 -10.17 20.88 22.14
CA SER A 151 -9.31 22.05 22.35
C SER A 151 -10.08 23.37 22.15
N ARG A 152 -10.94 23.43 21.12
CA ARG A 152 -11.73 24.62 20.81
C ARG A 152 -12.82 24.89 21.84
N LEU A 153 -13.47 23.84 22.36
CA LEU A 153 -14.48 23.95 23.41
C LEU A 153 -13.90 24.34 24.76
N GLN A 154 -12.77 23.75 25.15
CA GLN A 154 -12.06 24.12 26.37
C GLN A 154 -11.66 25.60 26.35
N THR A 155 -11.17 26.08 25.21
CA THR A 155 -10.81 27.49 25.03
C THR A 155 -12.05 28.40 25.15
N ALA A 156 -13.20 27.94 24.65
CA ALA A 156 -14.45 28.69 24.71
C ALA A 156 -15.09 28.76 26.11
N LEU A 157 -14.91 27.75 26.99
CA LEU A 157 -15.54 27.70 28.33
C LEU A 157 -15.32 28.95 29.18
N SER A 158 -14.16 29.62 29.00
CA SER A 158 -13.82 30.86 29.71
C SER A 158 -14.72 32.05 29.37
N ARG A 159 -15.53 31.94 28.30
CA ARG A 159 -16.38 33.00 27.76
C ARG A 159 -17.87 32.61 27.84
N LEU A 160 -18.27 31.57 28.60
CA LEU A 160 -19.61 30.94 28.65
C LEU A 160 -20.13 30.61 30.09
N ASP A 161 -21.48 30.49 30.29
CA ASP A 161 -22.14 30.26 31.60
C ASP A 161 -23.41 29.33 31.58
N GLY A 162 -23.85 28.82 32.75
CA GLY A 162 -25.14 28.15 32.98
C GLY A 162 -25.26 26.70 32.47
N ALA A 163 -26.46 26.29 32.02
CA ALA A 163 -26.71 24.95 31.47
C ALA A 163 -25.86 24.63 30.22
N LEU A 164 -25.45 25.67 29.46
CA LEU A 164 -24.54 25.52 28.31
C LEU A 164 -23.17 24.97 28.73
N LYS A 165 -22.75 25.24 29.98
CA LYS A 165 -21.49 24.79 30.56
C LYS A 165 -21.52 23.31 30.97
N ALA A 166 -22.57 22.89 31.68
CA ALA A 166 -22.77 21.48 32.11
C ALA A 166 -22.74 20.51 30.92
N ARG A 167 -23.34 20.91 29.79
CA ARG A 167 -23.38 20.13 28.55
C ARG A 167 -22.00 19.88 27.94
N VAL A 168 -21.12 20.89 27.96
CA VAL A 168 -19.77 20.77 27.41
C VAL A 168 -18.91 19.75 28.21
N TYR A 169 -19.18 19.53 29.51
CA TYR A 169 -18.46 18.52 30.33
C TYR A 169 -18.72 17.06 29.93
N VAL A 170 -19.98 16.69 29.68
CA VAL A 170 -20.33 15.32 29.24
C VAL A 170 -19.75 15.02 27.85
N ASP A 171 -19.82 16.01 26.93
CA ASP A 171 -19.25 15.91 25.58
C ASP A 171 -17.72 15.68 25.62
N ILE A 172 -17.03 16.17 26.66
CA ILE A 172 -15.59 15.93 26.89
C ILE A 172 -15.32 14.48 27.39
N ALA A 173 -16.12 13.94 28.32
CA ALA A 173 -15.90 12.61 28.88
C ALA A 173 -16.01 11.49 27.84
N GLY A 174 -17.00 11.59 26.94
CA GLY A 174 -17.23 10.62 25.86
C GLY A 174 -16.04 10.52 24.91
N VAL A 175 -15.48 11.66 24.52
CA VAL A 175 -14.31 11.74 23.63
C VAL A 175 -13.07 10.99 24.20
N HIS A 176 -12.93 10.87 25.53
CA HIS A 176 -11.76 10.20 26.13
C HIS A 176 -11.80 8.67 26.10
N ILE A 177 -12.99 8.04 26.15
CA ILE A 177 -13.09 6.58 25.99
C ILE A 177 -12.70 6.19 24.56
N ASP A 178 -13.20 6.91 23.56
CA ASP A 178 -12.93 6.67 22.13
C ASP A 178 -11.43 6.76 21.80
N GLN A 179 -10.66 7.47 22.62
CA GLN A 179 -9.21 7.65 22.45
C GLN A 179 -8.37 6.57 23.14
N GLY A 180 -8.98 5.55 23.73
CA GLY A 180 -8.25 4.48 24.43
C GLY A 180 -7.62 4.94 25.75
N ASP A 181 -8.18 6.00 26.37
CA ASP A 181 -7.79 6.45 27.70
C ASP A 181 -8.90 6.15 28.72
N PRO A 182 -9.08 4.88 29.11
CA PRO A 182 -10.15 4.48 30.02
C PRO A 182 -9.95 5.04 31.42
N ARG A 183 -8.77 5.57 31.75
CA ARG A 183 -8.50 6.16 33.06
C ARG A 183 -9.01 7.59 33.12
N ARG A 184 -8.72 8.42 32.11
CA ARG A 184 -9.17 9.84 32.06
C ARG A 184 -10.69 9.97 31.98
N ALA A 185 -11.33 9.09 31.21
CA ALA A 185 -12.78 9.06 31.14
C ALA A 185 -13.44 8.89 32.52
N ARG A 186 -12.92 8.01 33.38
CA ARG A 186 -13.42 7.83 34.76
C ARG A 186 -13.28 9.07 35.62
N SER A 187 -12.32 9.95 35.31
CA SER A 187 -12.07 11.19 36.07
C SER A 187 -13.02 12.32 35.69
N VAL A 188 -13.22 12.58 34.39
CA VAL A 188 -14.09 13.68 33.91
C VAL A 188 -15.52 13.51 34.40
N LEU A 189 -16.02 12.27 34.41
CA LEU A 189 -17.38 11.97 34.88
C LEU A 189 -17.59 12.30 36.36
N ARG A 190 -16.56 12.14 37.20
CA ARG A 190 -16.65 12.52 38.62
C ARG A 190 -16.72 14.04 38.82
N ALA A 191 -16.04 14.81 37.97
CA ALA A 191 -15.97 16.27 38.08
C ALA A 191 -17.30 16.96 37.70
N MET A 192 -18.05 16.37 36.79
CA MET A 192 -19.35 16.90 36.35
C MET A 192 -20.36 17.04 37.51
N TRP A 193 -20.45 16.07 38.42
CA TRP A 193 -21.38 16.13 39.58
C TRP A 193 -21.03 17.22 40.61
N VAL A 194 -19.90 17.92 40.41
CA VAL A 194 -19.41 18.99 41.29
C VAL A 194 -19.59 20.38 40.66
N ASP A 195 -19.25 20.57 39.38
CA ASP A 195 -19.26 21.90 38.70
C ASP A 195 -20.62 22.22 38.02
N SER A 196 -21.58 21.29 38.07
CA SER A 196 -22.88 21.42 37.41
C SER A 196 -23.96 20.52 38.00
N GLU A 197 -25.23 20.77 37.66
CA GLU A 197 -26.38 19.95 38.06
C GLU A 197 -26.93 19.13 36.86
N PRO A 198 -26.63 17.81 36.73
CA PRO A 198 -27.06 16.96 35.61
C PRO A 198 -28.42 16.26 35.85
N ASP A 199 -29.08 15.83 34.77
CA ASP A 199 -30.34 15.07 34.80
C ASP A 199 -30.15 13.51 34.78
N ASN A 200 -31.24 12.72 34.90
CA ASN A 200 -31.22 11.24 34.99
C ASN A 200 -30.64 10.54 33.74
N GLN A 201 -30.80 11.14 32.56
CA GLN A 201 -30.34 10.55 31.30
C GLN A 201 -28.82 10.65 31.16
N ILE A 202 -28.23 11.75 31.63
CA ILE A 202 -26.79 11.94 31.67
C ILE A 202 -26.11 10.88 32.58
N ALA A 203 -26.81 10.26 33.55
CA ALA A 203 -26.25 9.33 34.54
C ALA A 203 -26.05 7.85 34.09
N MET A 204 -26.97 7.20 33.37
CA MET A 204 -26.87 5.76 32.98
C MET A 204 -25.73 5.49 31.97
N THR A 205 -25.52 6.41 31.02
CA THR A 205 -24.48 6.36 29.97
C THR A 205 -23.07 6.23 30.57
N ALA A 206 -22.86 6.74 31.78
CA ALA A 206 -21.58 6.67 32.45
C ALA A 206 -21.14 5.24 32.89
N ARG A 207 -22.05 4.24 33.08
CA ARG A 207 -21.71 2.92 33.68
C ARG A 207 -21.12 1.87 32.73
N ARG A 208 -21.62 1.70 31.50
CA ARG A 208 -21.11 0.71 30.52
C ARG A 208 -19.69 0.99 30.06
N LEU A 209 -19.34 2.28 29.91
CA LEU A 209 -18.00 2.75 29.57
C LEU A 209 -16.91 2.29 30.58
N MET A 210 -17.30 1.69 31.71
CA MET A 210 -16.42 1.17 32.75
C MET A 210 -15.93 -0.30 32.55
N ILE A 211 -16.63 -1.21 31.84
CA ILE A 211 -16.23 -2.65 31.68
C ILE A 211 -15.17 -2.83 30.60
N ASP A 212 -15.37 -2.19 29.45
CA ASP A 212 -14.47 -2.25 28.28
C ASP A 212 -13.08 -1.69 28.59
N ALA A 213 -13.04 -0.73 29.52
CA ALA A 213 -11.81 -0.23 30.11
C ALA A 213 -10.90 -1.33 30.69
N TYR A 214 -11.43 -2.43 31.26
CA TYR A 214 -10.64 -3.44 31.99
C TYR A 214 -9.98 -4.53 31.10
N ARG A 215 -10.68 -5.11 30.10
CA ARG A 215 -10.14 -6.17 29.20
C ARG A 215 -8.93 -5.68 28.40
N THR A 216 -9.00 -4.44 27.94
CA THR A 216 -7.98 -3.79 27.11
C THR A 216 -6.63 -3.69 27.84
N GLU A 217 -6.64 -3.60 29.16
CA GLU A 217 -5.42 -3.55 29.99
C GLU A 217 -4.85 -4.95 30.34
N LYS A 218 -5.33 -6.05 29.71
CA LYS A 218 -4.98 -7.47 30.05
C LYS A 218 -5.24 -7.81 31.52
N LEU A 219 -6.12 -7.05 32.17
CA LEU A 219 -6.65 -7.34 33.50
C LEU A 219 -7.74 -8.40 33.35
N PHE A 220 -7.35 -9.58 32.88
CA PHE A 220 -8.26 -10.67 32.50
C PHE A 220 -9.15 -11.13 33.68
N GLN A 221 -8.77 -10.82 34.92
CA GLN A 221 -9.55 -11.08 36.13
C GLN A 221 -10.59 -9.98 36.43
N ASP A 222 -10.20 -8.69 36.39
CA ASP A 222 -11.12 -7.56 36.62
C ASP A 222 -12.18 -7.46 35.53
N ALA A 223 -11.80 -7.81 34.30
CA ALA A 223 -12.72 -7.93 33.19
C ALA A 223 -13.81 -8.99 33.48
N ASP A 224 -13.43 -10.19 33.96
CA ASP A 224 -14.39 -11.25 34.32
C ASP A 224 -15.32 -10.81 35.49
N ALA A 225 -14.82 -10.00 36.44
CA ALA A 225 -15.61 -9.46 37.56
C ALA A 225 -16.62 -8.37 37.14
N ALA A 226 -16.20 -7.43 36.29
CA ALA A 226 -17.07 -6.38 35.77
C ALA A 226 -18.19 -6.96 34.87
N CYS A 227 -17.87 -8.00 34.11
CA CYS A 227 -18.85 -8.81 33.37
C CYS A 227 -19.90 -9.43 34.30
N SER A 228 -19.51 -9.86 35.49
CA SER A 228 -20.42 -10.44 36.49
C SER A 228 -21.39 -9.40 37.08
N ARG A 229 -20.95 -8.17 37.41
CA ARG A 229 -21.82 -7.09 37.96
C ARG A 229 -22.84 -6.59 36.95
N PHE A 230 -22.43 -6.48 35.71
CA PHE A 230 -23.32 -6.09 34.62
C PHE A 230 -24.39 -7.16 34.34
N GLN A 231 -24.01 -8.45 34.35
CA GLN A 231 -24.96 -9.56 34.26
C GLN A 231 -26.04 -9.46 35.34
N ALA A 232 -25.71 -9.04 36.56
CA ALA A 232 -26.64 -8.94 37.68
C ALA A 232 -27.57 -7.72 37.64
N GLU A 233 -27.10 -6.57 37.13
CA GLU A 233 -27.92 -5.35 37.04
C GLU A 233 -28.80 -5.34 35.77
N TYR A 234 -28.42 -6.10 34.72
CA TYR A 234 -29.03 -5.97 33.38
C TYR A 234 -29.29 -7.28 32.55
N TYR A 235 -28.69 -8.46 32.83
CA TYR A 235 -28.96 -9.80 32.21
C TYR A 235 -28.90 -9.97 30.63
N PRO A 236 -27.71 -10.11 29.97
CA PRO A 236 -27.54 -10.29 28.48
C PRO A 236 -27.54 -11.75 27.90
N ASP A 237 -27.75 -11.94 26.57
CA ASP A 237 -28.05 -13.24 25.89
C ASP A 237 -27.38 -13.58 24.50
N GLU A 238 -26.28 -12.96 24.06
CA GLU A 238 -25.74 -13.05 22.67
C GLU A 238 -24.58 -14.09 22.42
N ALA A 239 -24.40 -14.64 21.19
CA ALA A 239 -23.37 -15.68 20.85
C ALA A 239 -21.91 -15.17 20.75
N SER A 240 -21.73 -13.90 20.38
CA SER A 240 -20.45 -13.17 20.38
C SER A 240 -19.77 -13.19 21.75
N TRP A 241 -20.56 -13.36 22.80
CA TRP A 241 -20.10 -13.53 24.17
C TRP A 241 -19.23 -14.80 24.36
N GLY A 242 -19.50 -15.90 23.63
CA GLY A 242 -18.81 -17.20 23.79
C GLY A 242 -17.42 -17.27 23.15
N GLU A 243 -17.27 -16.79 21.92
CA GLU A 243 -15.98 -16.69 21.21
C GLU A 243 -15.01 -15.72 21.90
N LEU A 244 -15.53 -14.59 22.40
CA LEU A 244 -14.77 -13.63 23.19
C LEU A 244 -14.17 -14.30 24.42
N ARG A 245 -14.95 -15.17 25.07
CA ARG A 245 -14.51 -15.92 26.24
C ARG A 245 -13.49 -17.01 25.89
N ALA A 246 -13.66 -17.76 24.79
CA ALA A 246 -12.74 -18.84 24.36
C ALA A 246 -11.34 -18.34 23.95
N THR A 247 -11.28 -17.18 23.31
CA THR A 247 -10.01 -16.57 22.88
C THR A 247 -9.20 -16.08 24.08
N ILE A 248 -9.85 -15.39 25.04
CA ILE A 248 -9.24 -15.00 26.33
C ILE A 248 -8.64 -16.23 27.06
N LEU A 249 -9.14 -17.44 26.76
CA LEU A 249 -8.67 -18.70 27.35
C LEU A 249 -7.52 -19.41 26.58
N LEU A 250 -7.49 -19.44 25.24
CA LEU A 250 -6.34 -20.02 24.48
C LEU A 250 -5.06 -19.20 24.67
N GLU A 251 -5.20 -17.87 24.70
CA GLU A 251 -4.07 -16.96 24.90
C GLU A 251 -3.53 -16.99 26.33
N SER A 252 -4.38 -17.32 27.30
CA SER A 252 -3.95 -17.57 28.67
C SER A 252 -3.39 -18.99 28.88
N GLY A 253 -3.12 -19.73 27.79
CA GLY A 253 -2.52 -21.06 27.85
C GLY A 253 -3.45 -22.13 28.43
N ARG A 254 -4.77 -21.92 28.36
CA ARG A 254 -5.80 -22.82 28.90
C ARG A 254 -6.59 -23.46 27.75
N PRO A 255 -5.95 -24.26 26.87
CA PRO A 255 -6.62 -24.86 25.72
C PRO A 255 -7.82 -25.73 26.13
N GLY A 256 -7.75 -26.39 27.28
CA GLY A 256 -8.87 -27.19 27.81
C GLY A 256 -10.12 -26.39 28.21
N GLU A 257 -9.98 -25.16 28.71
CA GLU A 257 -11.12 -24.32 29.08
C GLU A 257 -11.68 -23.57 27.88
N ALA A 258 -10.82 -23.19 26.94
CA ALA A 258 -11.26 -22.67 25.66
C ALA A 258 -12.16 -23.67 24.93
N LEU A 259 -11.82 -24.97 24.97
CA LEU A 259 -12.67 -26.02 24.41
C LEU A 259 -14.10 -25.98 24.96
N ARG A 260 -14.32 -25.62 26.24
CA ARG A 260 -15.68 -25.56 26.84
C ARG A 260 -16.57 -24.50 26.19
N TYR A 261 -15.99 -23.36 25.85
CA TYR A 261 -16.69 -22.28 25.17
C TYR A 261 -16.80 -22.52 23.67
N LEU A 262 -15.94 -23.38 23.09
CA LEU A 262 -15.96 -23.77 21.68
C LEU A 262 -16.86 -25.00 21.39
N ILE A 263 -17.36 -25.70 22.42
CA ILE A 263 -18.32 -26.80 22.24
C ILE A 263 -19.62 -26.26 21.63
N GLY A 264 -20.09 -26.92 20.57
CA GLY A 264 -21.32 -26.55 19.88
C GLY A 264 -21.19 -25.36 18.92
N GLN A 265 -20.03 -24.68 18.90
CA GLN A 265 -19.76 -23.62 17.93
C GLN A 265 -19.42 -24.20 16.54
N GLN A 266 -19.86 -23.51 15.50
CA GLN A 266 -19.72 -23.92 14.10
C GLN A 266 -18.75 -22.99 13.35
N GLY A 267 -18.10 -23.51 12.29
CA GLY A 267 -17.27 -22.72 11.36
C GLY A 267 -15.80 -23.16 11.25
N VAL A 268 -15.17 -22.85 10.11
CA VAL A 268 -13.79 -23.25 9.74
C VAL A 268 -12.76 -22.77 10.77
N LYS A 269 -12.98 -21.57 11.33
CA LYS A 269 -12.11 -21.00 12.38
C LYS A 269 -12.21 -21.80 13.67
N ALA A 270 -13.42 -22.13 14.12
CA ALA A 270 -13.63 -22.99 15.27
C ALA A 270 -13.08 -24.40 15.05
N GLU A 271 -13.07 -24.93 13.81
CA GLU A 271 -12.48 -26.23 13.46
C GLU A 271 -10.95 -26.26 13.52
N ARG A 272 -10.30 -25.24 12.97
CA ARG A 272 -8.83 -25.11 13.01
C ARG A 272 -8.30 -24.80 14.39
N LEU A 273 -9.00 -23.95 15.15
CA LEU A 273 -8.70 -23.71 16.56
C LEU A 273 -8.78 -25.01 17.36
N ARG A 274 -9.70 -25.93 16.99
CA ARG A 274 -9.74 -27.28 17.55
C ARG A 274 -8.56 -28.14 17.11
N LEU A 275 -8.15 -28.16 15.84
CA LEU A 275 -6.99 -28.95 15.38
C LEU A 275 -5.69 -28.53 16.06
N VAL A 276 -5.47 -27.23 16.21
CA VAL A 276 -4.31 -26.71 16.92
C VAL A 276 -4.39 -26.96 18.42
N ALA A 277 -5.56 -26.69 19.03
CA ALA A 277 -5.76 -27.00 20.45
C ALA A 277 -5.49 -28.48 20.73
N ARG A 278 -5.89 -29.39 19.82
CA ARG A 278 -5.69 -30.84 19.93
C ARG A 278 -4.25 -31.30 19.67
N LEU A 279 -3.57 -30.77 18.64
CA LEU A 279 -2.15 -31.05 18.40
C LEU A 279 -1.29 -30.61 19.60
N ARG A 280 -1.59 -29.44 20.19
CA ARG A 280 -0.84 -28.88 21.33
C ARG A 280 -1.18 -29.48 22.67
N GLU A 281 -2.43 -29.88 22.85
CA GLU A 281 -2.86 -30.69 23.99
C GLU A 281 -2.27 -32.12 23.91
N GLY A 282 -1.83 -32.56 22.73
CA GLY A 282 -1.27 -33.89 22.49
C GLY A 282 -2.34 -34.96 22.22
N SER A 283 -3.58 -34.55 21.93
CA SER A 283 -4.68 -35.47 21.65
C SER A 283 -4.67 -36.04 20.23
N TYR A 284 -3.90 -35.46 19.29
CA TYR A 284 -3.64 -35.96 17.92
C TYR A 284 -2.14 -36.10 17.63
N THR A 285 -1.74 -37.11 16.84
CA THR A 285 -0.34 -37.30 16.38
C THR A 285 0.00 -36.49 15.11
N ALA A 286 1.28 -36.37 14.77
CA ALA A 286 1.72 -35.66 13.57
C ALA A 286 1.21 -36.31 12.27
N ASP A 287 1.23 -37.65 12.20
CA ASP A 287 0.71 -38.40 11.06
C ASP A 287 -0.82 -38.31 10.96
N ASP A 288 -1.53 -38.25 12.10
CA ASP A 288 -2.99 -38.02 12.12
C ASP A 288 -3.33 -36.65 11.54
N VAL A 289 -2.55 -35.63 11.90
CA VAL A 289 -2.73 -34.27 11.40
C VAL A 289 -2.41 -34.23 9.90
N LEU A 290 -1.29 -34.81 9.44
CA LEU A 290 -0.96 -34.88 8.01
C LEU A 290 -2.02 -35.64 7.20
N THR A 291 -2.56 -36.73 7.74
CA THR A 291 -3.62 -37.52 7.08
C THR A 291 -4.92 -36.73 7.00
N ARG A 292 -5.33 -36.06 8.08
CA ARG A 292 -6.54 -35.22 8.10
C ARG A 292 -6.43 -33.99 7.21
N LEU A 293 -5.22 -33.48 7.03
CA LEU A 293 -4.92 -32.43 6.07
C LEU A 293 -4.89 -32.97 4.63
N GLY A 294 -4.32 -34.16 4.40
CA GLY A 294 -4.24 -34.84 3.10
C GLY A 294 -5.59 -35.30 2.56
N LEU A 295 -6.51 -35.74 3.44
CA LEU A 295 -7.92 -36.02 3.09
C LEU A 295 -8.72 -34.76 2.76
N SER A 296 -8.16 -33.57 3.03
CA SER A 296 -8.75 -32.26 2.75
C SER A 296 -8.03 -31.51 1.61
N ALA A 297 -7.02 -32.12 0.97
CA ALA A 297 -6.13 -31.46 0.01
C ALA A 297 -6.69 -31.36 -1.42
N GLU A 298 -7.89 -31.87 -1.68
CA GLU A 298 -8.64 -31.46 -2.87
C GLU A 298 -9.23 -30.07 -2.64
N GLN A 299 -8.54 -29.08 -3.23
CA GLN A 299 -8.86 -27.66 -3.37
C GLN A 299 -8.16 -26.71 -2.38
N PRO A 300 -6.93 -26.26 -2.71
CA PRO A 300 -6.42 -25.01 -2.16
C PRO A 300 -7.15 -23.84 -2.84
N ASN A 301 -8.43 -23.67 -2.52
CA ASN A 301 -9.12 -22.41 -2.76
C ASN A 301 -9.00 -21.55 -1.49
N VAL A 302 -8.55 -20.33 -1.72
CA VAL A 302 -8.36 -19.22 -0.76
C VAL A 302 -6.99 -19.18 -0.06
N ARG A 303 -6.22 -18.17 -0.45
CA ARG A 303 -4.85 -17.83 0.01
C ARG A 303 -4.67 -17.67 1.53
N VAL A 304 -5.72 -17.56 2.33
CA VAL A 304 -5.58 -17.42 3.80
C VAL A 304 -5.46 -18.80 4.46
N ASP A 305 -6.02 -19.83 3.81
CA ASP A 305 -6.03 -21.21 4.31
C ASP A 305 -4.76 -21.98 3.93
N ALA A 306 -4.20 -21.70 2.75
CA ALA A 306 -3.04 -22.43 2.22
C ALA A 306 -1.78 -22.27 3.08
N HIS A 307 -1.61 -21.13 3.76
CA HIS A 307 -0.43 -20.87 4.57
C HIS A 307 -0.54 -21.44 5.98
N PHE A 308 -1.73 -21.34 6.58
CA PHE A 308 -2.03 -22.06 7.80
C PHE A 308 -1.90 -23.58 7.56
N TYR A 309 -2.33 -24.06 6.38
CA TYR A 309 -2.13 -25.43 5.92
C TYR A 309 -0.65 -25.81 5.78
N TRP A 310 0.14 -25.10 4.95
CA TRP A 310 1.55 -25.41 4.74
C TRP A 310 2.39 -25.20 6.01
N GLY A 311 1.97 -24.32 6.91
CA GLY A 311 2.54 -24.17 8.24
C GLY A 311 2.34 -25.42 9.09
N ILE A 312 1.12 -25.96 9.14
CA ILE A 312 0.85 -27.22 9.83
C ILE A 312 1.55 -28.41 9.14
N VAL A 313 1.60 -28.47 7.80
CA VAL A 313 2.33 -29.53 7.06
C VAL A 313 3.83 -29.47 7.33
N ALA A 314 4.42 -28.28 7.33
CA ALA A 314 5.83 -28.12 7.61
C ALA A 314 6.17 -28.56 9.04
N GLU A 315 5.36 -28.19 10.04
CA GLU A 315 5.52 -28.59 11.44
C GLU A 315 5.35 -30.10 11.61
N ALA A 316 4.31 -30.68 11.01
CA ALA A 316 4.04 -32.11 11.11
C ALA A 316 5.02 -32.99 10.32
N ALA A 317 5.44 -32.60 9.10
CA ALA A 317 6.40 -33.34 8.27
C ALA A 317 7.82 -33.37 8.89
N LEU A 318 8.20 -32.31 9.61
CA LEU A 318 9.42 -32.31 10.40
C LEU A 318 9.36 -33.33 11.54
N LEU A 319 8.23 -33.40 12.24
CA LEU A 319 8.01 -34.38 13.31
C LEU A 319 7.95 -35.82 12.77
N ALA A 320 7.42 -36.01 11.57
CA ALA A 320 7.31 -37.31 10.89
C ALA A 320 8.58 -37.76 10.13
N LYS A 321 9.57 -36.87 9.93
CA LYS A 321 10.78 -37.09 9.11
C LYS A 321 10.51 -37.39 7.62
N ASP A 322 9.44 -36.84 7.08
CA ASP A 322 9.14 -36.93 5.64
C ASP A 322 9.87 -35.81 4.87
N TRP A 323 11.04 -36.11 4.29
CA TRP A 323 11.89 -35.11 3.63
C TRP A 323 11.36 -34.64 2.28
N SER A 324 10.64 -35.47 1.54
CA SER A 324 10.04 -35.05 0.27
C SER A 324 8.93 -34.02 0.52
N SER A 325 8.01 -34.31 1.44
CA SER A 325 6.96 -33.36 1.85
C SER A 325 7.56 -32.10 2.48
N ARG A 326 8.66 -32.23 3.20
CA ARG A 326 9.39 -31.09 3.78
C ARG A 326 10.06 -30.21 2.72
N VAL A 327 10.77 -30.78 1.74
CA VAL A 327 11.37 -30.02 0.62
C VAL A 327 10.27 -29.29 -0.15
N LYS A 328 9.20 -29.99 -0.49
CA LYS A 328 8.05 -29.40 -1.19
C LYS A 328 7.44 -28.24 -0.41
N ALA A 329 7.14 -28.44 0.87
CA ALA A 329 6.58 -27.38 1.71
C ALA A 329 7.53 -26.18 1.84
N LEU A 330 8.85 -26.41 1.92
CA LEU A 330 9.85 -25.34 2.03
C LEU A 330 10.08 -24.59 0.71
N GLU A 331 10.14 -25.28 -0.43
CA GLU A 331 10.20 -24.64 -1.76
C GLU A 331 9.04 -23.67 -1.94
N TRP A 332 7.84 -24.05 -1.50
CA TRP A 332 6.63 -23.21 -1.54
C TRP A 332 6.67 -22.06 -0.53
N LEU A 333 7.01 -22.34 0.73
CA LEU A 333 7.00 -21.32 1.79
C LEU A 333 8.13 -20.29 1.65
N LEU A 334 9.20 -20.60 0.90
CA LEU A 334 10.32 -19.67 0.64
C LEU A 334 10.14 -18.81 -0.60
N VAL A 335 9.07 -19.01 -1.38
CA VAL A 335 8.69 -18.06 -2.42
C VAL A 335 8.29 -16.74 -1.76
N PRO A 336 8.84 -15.57 -2.17
CA PRO A 336 8.48 -14.28 -1.59
C PRO A 336 6.96 -13.98 -1.67
N GLY A 337 6.36 -13.51 -0.56
CA GLY A 337 4.95 -13.05 -0.50
C GLY A 337 3.98 -13.85 0.40
N VAL A 338 4.48 -14.65 1.36
CA VAL A 338 3.71 -15.58 2.21
C VAL A 338 3.49 -15.03 3.64
N THR A 339 2.25 -15.04 4.19
CA THR A 339 1.91 -14.57 5.58
C THR A 339 1.39 -15.71 6.48
N ILE A 340 1.71 -15.67 7.78
CA ILE A 340 1.51 -16.78 8.75
C ILE A 340 0.68 -16.29 9.95
N GLU A 341 -0.45 -16.94 10.27
CA GLU A 341 -1.40 -16.52 11.33
C GLU A 341 -1.11 -17.10 12.73
N ALA A 342 -1.58 -16.40 13.78
CA ALA A 342 -1.51 -16.91 15.14
C ALA A 342 -2.32 -18.22 15.24
N PRO A 343 -1.69 -19.36 15.59
CA PRO A 343 -0.46 -19.40 16.40
C PRO A 343 0.82 -20.05 15.77
N MET A 344 1.10 -19.94 14.45
CA MET A 344 2.21 -20.60 13.69
C MET A 344 3.57 -19.80 13.56
N LEU A 345 4.67 -20.43 13.06
CA LEU A 345 6.05 -19.85 12.91
C LEU A 345 6.66 -19.89 11.45
N PRO A 346 7.59 -18.97 11.04
CA PRO A 346 8.17 -18.85 9.66
C PRO A 346 9.45 -19.69 9.30
N PRO A 347 9.68 -20.11 8.02
CA PRO A 347 10.83 -20.95 7.58
C PRO A 347 12.07 -20.22 6.98
N THR A 348 13.19 -20.93 6.73
CA THR A 348 14.48 -20.35 6.27
C THR A 348 15.22 -21.08 5.12
N ARG A 349 16.09 -20.37 4.37
CA ARG A 349 16.96 -20.94 3.30
C ARG A 349 17.83 -22.11 3.76
N VAL A 350 18.36 -22.03 4.99
CA VAL A 350 19.21 -23.09 5.57
C VAL A 350 18.40 -24.38 5.76
N GLN A 351 17.13 -24.27 6.16
CA GLN A 351 16.24 -25.44 6.27
C GLN A 351 16.01 -26.10 4.90
N LEU A 352 15.92 -25.32 3.82
CA LEU A 352 15.77 -25.85 2.47
C LEU A 352 17.03 -26.58 1.98
N LEU A 353 18.21 -25.96 2.09
CA LEU A 353 19.47 -26.62 1.71
C LEU A 353 19.71 -27.89 2.52
N THR A 354 19.40 -27.86 3.82
CA THR A 354 19.48 -29.05 4.67
C THR A 354 18.51 -30.14 4.21
N ALA A 355 17.29 -29.76 3.82
CA ALA A 355 16.30 -30.71 3.32
C ALA A 355 16.72 -31.29 1.95
N TYR A 356 17.32 -30.51 1.06
CA TYR A 356 17.92 -31.01 -0.18
C TYR A 356 19.06 -31.98 0.10
N ASP A 357 19.98 -31.65 1.00
CA ASP A 357 21.11 -32.52 1.35
C ASP A 357 20.61 -33.86 1.94
N ARG A 358 19.55 -33.83 2.77
CA ARG A 358 18.92 -35.04 3.35
C ARG A 358 18.19 -35.87 2.30
N LEU A 359 17.41 -35.25 1.44
CA LEU A 359 16.69 -35.92 0.37
C LEU A 359 17.68 -36.54 -0.65
N ALA A 360 18.70 -35.79 -1.04
CA ALA A 360 19.75 -36.29 -1.93
C ALA A 360 20.49 -37.49 -1.31
N ALA A 361 20.76 -37.48 0.01
CA ALA A 361 21.41 -38.60 0.68
C ALA A 361 20.57 -39.89 0.71
N GLU A 362 19.24 -39.79 0.67
CA GLU A 362 18.35 -40.96 0.55
C GLU A 362 18.33 -41.51 -0.88
N ILE A 363 18.53 -40.65 -1.88
CA ILE A 363 18.42 -40.96 -3.30
C ILE A 363 19.74 -41.47 -3.88
N LEU A 364 20.86 -40.82 -3.55
CA LEU A 364 22.17 -41.02 -4.18
C LEU A 364 22.66 -42.48 -4.17
N PRO A 365 22.42 -43.31 -3.13
CA PRO A 365 22.82 -44.72 -3.13
C PRO A 365 22.12 -45.58 -4.21
N ALA A 366 20.99 -45.12 -4.75
CA ALA A 366 20.21 -45.84 -5.77
C ALA A 366 20.61 -45.50 -7.21
N ILE A 367 21.52 -44.54 -7.42
CA ILE A 367 21.94 -44.09 -8.76
C ILE A 367 23.20 -44.87 -9.19
N PRO A 368 23.19 -45.58 -10.34
CA PRO A 368 24.37 -46.29 -10.84
C PRO A 368 25.54 -45.32 -11.09
N TYR A 369 26.78 -45.78 -10.86
CA TYR A 369 27.98 -44.96 -11.08
C TYR A 369 28.02 -44.42 -12.53
N VAL A 370 28.00 -43.09 -12.66
CA VAL A 370 27.93 -42.37 -13.92
C VAL A 370 29.33 -42.02 -14.40
N SER A 371 29.54 -42.06 -15.73
CA SER A 371 30.81 -41.69 -16.36
C SER A 371 31.18 -40.22 -16.14
N GLN A 372 32.40 -39.81 -16.54
CA GLN A 372 32.82 -38.40 -16.46
C GLN A 372 32.15 -37.48 -17.50
N ASP A 373 31.30 -37.99 -18.41
CA ASP A 373 30.58 -37.17 -19.40
C ASP A 373 29.37 -36.42 -18.77
N PRO A 374 29.28 -35.07 -18.90
CA PRO A 374 28.17 -34.27 -18.36
C PRO A 374 26.78 -34.72 -18.84
N GLY A 375 26.65 -35.19 -20.09
CA GLY A 375 25.38 -35.69 -20.63
C GLY A 375 24.89 -36.97 -19.95
N SER A 376 25.81 -37.82 -19.50
CA SER A 376 25.47 -39.04 -18.76
C SER A 376 24.90 -38.77 -17.36
N TRP A 377 25.24 -37.64 -16.73
CA TRP A 377 24.73 -37.23 -15.42
C TRP A 377 23.27 -36.79 -15.43
N ILE A 378 22.89 -35.99 -16.42
CA ILE A 378 21.49 -35.53 -16.57
C ILE A 378 20.58 -36.75 -16.78
N ASN A 379 20.98 -37.66 -17.66
CA ASN A 379 20.24 -38.90 -17.93
C ASN A 379 20.13 -39.83 -16.69
N ALA A 380 21.16 -39.86 -15.83
CA ALA A 380 21.13 -40.66 -14.61
C ALA A 380 20.18 -40.07 -13.53
N VAL A 381 20.12 -38.75 -13.42
CA VAL A 381 19.18 -38.04 -12.54
C VAL A 381 17.74 -38.23 -13.01
N GLU A 382 17.49 -38.17 -14.32
CA GLU A 382 16.17 -38.43 -14.90
C GLU A 382 15.76 -39.91 -14.77
N GLY A 383 16.69 -40.84 -14.98
CA GLY A 383 16.44 -42.29 -14.94
C GLY A 383 16.18 -42.87 -13.54
N ALA A 384 16.49 -42.14 -12.47
CA ALA A 384 16.34 -42.61 -11.09
C ALA A 384 14.89 -42.59 -10.55
N GLY A 385 13.92 -42.04 -11.30
CA GLY A 385 12.50 -42.05 -10.94
C GLY A 385 12.15 -41.24 -9.68
N VAL A 386 13.08 -40.43 -9.19
CA VAL A 386 12.86 -39.48 -8.10
C VAL A 386 12.14 -38.26 -8.65
N GLY A 387 11.07 -37.83 -7.99
CA GLY A 387 10.28 -36.68 -8.42
C GLY A 387 11.11 -35.41 -8.68
N LEU A 388 10.49 -34.38 -9.27
CA LEU A 388 11.17 -33.14 -9.65
C LEU A 388 11.95 -32.48 -8.49
N GLU A 389 11.43 -32.59 -7.26
CA GLU A 389 12.11 -32.15 -6.04
C GLU A 389 13.40 -32.92 -5.74
N GLY A 390 13.43 -34.23 -6.04
CA GLY A 390 14.61 -35.07 -5.92
C GLY A 390 15.65 -34.76 -7.00
N GLN A 391 15.22 -34.48 -8.24
CA GLN A 391 16.13 -34.07 -9.32
C GLN A 391 16.85 -32.76 -8.99
N ARG A 392 16.10 -31.74 -8.52
CA ARG A 392 16.70 -30.48 -8.06
C ARG A 392 17.65 -30.68 -6.89
N ALA A 393 17.28 -31.52 -5.91
CA ALA A 393 18.14 -31.84 -4.77
C ALA A 393 19.50 -32.42 -5.23
N LEU A 394 19.48 -33.30 -6.24
CA LEU A 394 20.70 -33.88 -6.82
C LEU A 394 21.54 -32.86 -7.58
N LEU A 395 20.95 -32.07 -8.49
CA LEU A 395 21.65 -31.04 -9.26
C LEU A 395 22.34 -30.01 -8.34
N VAL A 396 21.64 -29.56 -7.30
CA VAL A 396 22.17 -28.64 -6.29
C VAL A 396 23.33 -29.28 -5.50
N THR A 397 23.20 -30.54 -5.12
CA THR A 397 24.27 -31.26 -4.39
C THR A 397 25.51 -31.43 -5.26
N MET A 398 25.31 -31.77 -6.53
CA MET A 398 26.37 -31.98 -7.53
C MET A 398 27.16 -30.70 -7.80
N LEU A 399 26.48 -29.61 -8.16
CA LEU A 399 27.13 -28.30 -8.40
C LEU A 399 27.93 -27.81 -7.19
N ARG A 400 27.50 -28.16 -5.96
CA ARG A 400 28.22 -27.82 -4.71
C ARG A 400 29.40 -28.73 -4.40
N SER A 401 29.43 -29.95 -4.95
CA SER A 401 30.48 -30.94 -4.68
C SER A 401 31.76 -30.74 -5.49
N GLY A 402 31.73 -29.86 -6.50
CA GLY A 402 32.86 -29.53 -7.36
C GLY A 402 32.99 -30.51 -8.53
N ILE A 403 32.67 -30.05 -9.74
CA ILE A 403 32.69 -30.82 -11.00
C ILE A 403 33.65 -30.14 -11.98
N GLU A 404 34.13 -30.85 -13.00
CA GLU A 404 34.97 -30.31 -14.07
C GLU A 404 34.33 -29.09 -14.77
N GLU A 405 35.16 -28.11 -15.16
CA GLU A 405 34.76 -26.78 -15.65
C GLU A 405 33.84 -26.86 -16.89
N ASP A 406 34.08 -27.83 -17.77
CA ASP A 406 33.29 -28.08 -18.98
C ASP A 406 31.85 -28.55 -18.66
N ALA A 407 31.61 -29.14 -17.49
CA ALA A 407 30.30 -29.62 -17.06
C ALA A 407 29.44 -28.51 -16.40
N VAL A 408 30.08 -27.46 -15.87
CA VAL A 408 29.42 -26.42 -15.06
C VAL A 408 28.39 -25.66 -15.89
N GLY A 409 28.73 -25.30 -17.12
CA GLY A 409 27.80 -24.57 -18.02
C GLY A 409 26.55 -25.38 -18.35
N ILE A 410 26.71 -26.69 -18.59
CA ILE A 410 25.61 -27.60 -18.93
C ILE A 410 24.68 -27.80 -17.71
N LEU A 411 25.25 -28.10 -16.54
CA LEU A 411 24.47 -28.31 -15.32
C LEU A 411 23.79 -27.04 -14.81
N THR A 412 24.44 -25.88 -15.00
CA THR A 412 23.85 -24.56 -14.69
C THR A 412 22.63 -24.31 -15.56
N ARG A 413 22.73 -24.56 -16.87
CA ARG A 413 21.60 -24.45 -17.79
C ARG A 413 20.45 -25.38 -17.36
N SER A 414 20.71 -26.67 -17.13
CA SER A 414 19.66 -27.63 -16.75
C SER A 414 18.97 -27.28 -15.43
N LEU A 415 19.72 -26.81 -14.42
CA LEU A 415 19.13 -26.36 -13.15
C LEU A 415 18.27 -25.11 -13.35
N VAL A 416 18.76 -24.11 -14.10
CA VAL A 416 18.02 -22.87 -14.35
C VAL A 416 16.76 -23.14 -15.15
N GLU A 417 16.82 -23.99 -16.18
CA GLU A 417 15.66 -24.42 -16.96
C GLU A 417 14.63 -25.16 -16.10
N SER A 418 15.05 -26.16 -15.30
CA SER A 418 14.15 -26.89 -14.38
C SER A 418 13.42 -25.96 -13.40
N LEU A 419 14.11 -24.93 -12.89
CA LEU A 419 13.51 -23.94 -12.00
C LEU A 419 12.55 -23.00 -12.73
N ILE A 420 12.88 -22.59 -13.96
CA ILE A 420 11.97 -21.77 -14.79
C ILE A 420 10.71 -22.57 -15.12
N GLU A 421 10.84 -23.81 -15.56
CA GLU A 421 9.73 -24.70 -15.92
C GLU A 421 8.81 -25.00 -14.72
N ALA A 422 9.39 -25.24 -13.54
CA ALA A 422 8.64 -25.50 -12.31
C ALA A 422 8.01 -24.23 -11.70
N LYS A 423 8.17 -23.06 -12.34
CA LYS A 423 7.77 -21.73 -11.81
C LYS A 423 8.45 -21.38 -10.48
N LEU A 424 9.65 -21.89 -10.31
CA LEU A 424 10.56 -21.68 -9.19
C LEU A 424 11.73 -20.74 -9.56
N SER A 425 11.61 -19.92 -10.61
CA SER A 425 12.60 -18.89 -11.00
C SER A 425 13.15 -18.03 -9.85
N PRO A 426 12.38 -17.69 -8.77
CA PRO A 426 12.96 -17.00 -7.60
C PRO A 426 14.11 -17.76 -6.94
N LEU A 427 14.10 -19.10 -6.98
CA LEU A 427 15.17 -19.92 -6.44
C LEU A 427 16.45 -19.79 -7.25
N VAL A 428 16.40 -19.45 -8.55
CA VAL A 428 17.61 -19.16 -9.35
C VAL A 428 18.41 -18.04 -8.68
N LEU A 429 17.75 -16.98 -8.22
CA LEU A 429 18.40 -15.84 -7.55
C LEU A 429 18.77 -16.14 -6.09
N LEU A 430 18.19 -17.19 -5.49
CA LEU A 430 18.58 -17.68 -4.17
C LEU A 430 19.89 -18.49 -4.25
N LEU A 431 20.11 -19.11 -5.41
CA LEU A 431 21.21 -20.02 -5.70
C LEU A 431 22.39 -19.34 -6.43
N TYR A 432 22.13 -18.38 -7.34
CA TYR A 432 23.11 -17.59 -8.10
C TYR A 432 23.10 -16.10 -7.72
N GLY A 433 24.27 -15.46 -7.75
CA GLY A 433 24.52 -14.09 -7.30
C GLY A 433 25.91 -13.94 -6.68
N ASP A 434 26.35 -12.70 -6.44
CA ASP A 434 27.73 -12.37 -6.04
C ASP A 434 28.25 -13.13 -4.79
N ALA A 435 27.36 -13.58 -3.89
CA ALA A 435 27.67 -14.38 -2.70
C ALA A 435 26.79 -15.63 -2.54
N ALA A 436 26.20 -16.09 -3.65
CA ALA A 436 25.24 -17.19 -3.65
C ALA A 436 25.96 -18.55 -3.74
N PRO A 437 25.33 -19.65 -3.27
CA PRO A 437 26.00 -20.95 -3.16
C PRO A 437 26.39 -21.60 -4.51
N MET A 438 25.95 -21.06 -5.66
CA MET A 438 26.24 -21.59 -7.00
C MET A 438 27.10 -20.68 -7.90
N GLY A 439 27.46 -19.45 -7.49
CA GLY A 439 28.30 -18.54 -8.31
C GLY A 439 27.58 -17.32 -8.92
N SER A 440 28.23 -16.64 -9.88
CA SER A 440 27.86 -15.30 -10.39
C SER A 440 26.83 -15.34 -11.54
N GLU A 441 25.98 -14.31 -11.64
CA GLU A 441 25.02 -14.14 -12.75
C GLU A 441 25.68 -13.95 -14.12
N SER A 442 26.94 -13.52 -14.16
CA SER A 442 27.70 -13.37 -15.42
C SER A 442 28.06 -14.70 -16.07
N GLN A 443 27.88 -15.82 -15.37
CA GLN A 443 28.06 -17.18 -15.90
C GLN A 443 26.84 -17.63 -16.72
N ILE A 444 25.76 -16.84 -16.74
CA ILE A 444 24.55 -17.08 -17.51
C ILE A 444 24.68 -16.40 -18.88
N GLU A 445 24.28 -17.09 -19.94
CA GLU A 445 24.36 -16.59 -21.33
C GLU A 445 23.39 -15.42 -21.61
N ASP A 446 23.72 -14.52 -22.56
CA ASP A 446 22.97 -13.27 -22.85
C ASP A 446 21.50 -13.52 -23.27
N ASP A 447 21.19 -14.67 -23.88
CA ASP A 447 19.84 -15.09 -24.28
C ASP A 447 19.01 -15.57 -23.07
N LEU A 448 19.62 -16.33 -22.15
CA LEU A 448 19.03 -16.69 -20.86
C LEU A 448 18.87 -15.45 -19.97
N LEU A 449 19.82 -14.50 -19.98
CA LEU A 449 19.71 -13.21 -19.29
C LEU A 449 18.59 -12.34 -19.89
N GLN A 450 18.42 -12.34 -21.21
CA GLN A 450 17.29 -11.68 -21.85
C GLN A 450 15.98 -12.35 -21.46
N THR A 451 15.93 -13.67 -21.44
CA THR A 451 14.75 -14.45 -21.00
C THR A 451 14.39 -14.12 -19.56
N LEU A 452 15.37 -14.12 -18.66
CA LEU A 452 15.22 -13.74 -17.26
C LEU A 452 14.86 -12.26 -17.08
N ALA A 453 15.41 -11.34 -17.90
CA ALA A 453 15.08 -9.92 -17.86
C ALA A 453 13.64 -9.67 -18.35
N GLN A 454 13.21 -10.40 -19.37
CA GLN A 454 11.85 -10.34 -19.88
C GLN A 454 10.88 -10.98 -18.88
N GLU A 455 11.21 -12.15 -18.32
CA GLU A 455 10.45 -12.77 -17.22
C GLU A 455 10.39 -11.82 -16.03
N ALA A 456 11.48 -11.11 -15.72
CA ALA A 456 11.51 -10.09 -14.68
C ALA A 456 10.60 -8.91 -15.01
N VAL A 457 10.59 -8.38 -16.24
CA VAL A 457 9.63 -7.33 -16.65
C VAL A 457 8.19 -7.84 -16.56
N GLN A 458 7.92 -9.05 -17.07
CA GLN A 458 6.60 -9.70 -17.02
C GLN A 458 6.14 -9.90 -15.58
N ASN A 459 7.05 -10.32 -14.71
CA ASN A 459 6.85 -10.50 -13.27
C ASN A 459 7.06 -9.21 -12.46
N ARG A 460 7.18 -8.05 -13.13
CA ARG A 460 7.30 -6.70 -12.53
C ARG A 460 8.49 -6.50 -11.60
N ARG A 461 9.55 -7.29 -11.76
CA ARG A 461 10.86 -7.15 -11.11
C ARG A 461 11.76 -6.22 -11.92
N TYR A 462 11.36 -4.95 -12.05
CA TYR A 462 12.04 -3.99 -12.91
C TYR A 462 13.49 -3.69 -12.50
N ALA A 463 13.80 -3.73 -11.20
CA ALA A 463 15.18 -3.59 -10.72
C ALA A 463 16.07 -4.75 -11.21
N LEU A 464 15.56 -5.99 -11.16
CA LEU A 464 16.24 -7.16 -11.71
C LEU A 464 16.36 -7.05 -13.23
N ALA A 465 15.29 -6.65 -13.93
CA ALA A 465 15.31 -6.44 -15.37
C ALA A 465 16.35 -5.39 -15.79
N SER A 466 16.46 -4.28 -15.04
CA SER A 466 17.47 -3.25 -15.27
C SER A 466 18.88 -3.77 -14.98
N ARG A 467 19.08 -4.55 -13.90
CA ARG A 467 20.37 -5.20 -13.60
C ARG A 467 20.79 -6.13 -14.74
N LEU A 468 19.93 -7.06 -15.14
CA LEU A 468 20.19 -8.01 -16.22
C LEU A 468 20.39 -7.28 -17.56
N SER A 469 19.55 -6.27 -17.87
CA SER A 469 19.68 -5.46 -19.09
C SER A 469 20.95 -4.62 -19.13
N GLY A 470 21.47 -4.20 -17.99
CA GLY A 470 22.73 -3.46 -17.89
C GLY A 470 23.96 -4.34 -18.10
N ARG A 471 23.83 -5.68 -18.03
CA ARG A 471 24.93 -6.62 -18.33
C ARG A 471 25.08 -6.92 -19.83
N MET A 472 24.07 -6.57 -20.64
CA MET A 472 24.11 -6.72 -22.10
C MET A 472 25.09 -5.74 -22.73
N ARG A 473 25.76 -6.16 -23.82
CA ARG A 473 26.90 -5.43 -24.42
C ARG A 473 26.57 -4.55 -25.63
N ALA A 474 25.44 -4.71 -26.32
CA ALA A 474 25.07 -3.95 -27.54
C ALA A 474 23.53 -3.86 -27.73
N PRO A 475 22.98 -2.90 -28.52
CA PRO A 475 21.57 -2.93 -28.88
C PRO A 475 21.26 -4.21 -29.69
N PRO A 476 20.05 -4.78 -29.52
CA PRO A 476 19.63 -5.90 -30.36
C PRO A 476 19.61 -5.51 -31.85
N PRO A 477 19.75 -6.48 -32.78
CA PRO A 477 19.58 -6.22 -34.20
C PRO A 477 18.19 -5.56 -34.47
N ASN A 478 18.17 -4.45 -35.23
CA ASN A 478 16.98 -3.69 -35.72
C ASN A 478 16.36 -2.56 -34.83
N MET A 479 17.14 -1.63 -34.25
CA MET A 479 16.62 -0.48 -33.45
C MET A 479 17.45 0.82 -33.61
N ASN A 480 16.82 2.02 -33.72
CA ASN A 480 17.54 3.32 -33.87
C ASN A 480 17.88 4.02 -32.53
N GLU A 481 18.64 5.12 -32.58
CA GLU A 481 19.18 5.79 -31.37
C GLU A 481 18.11 6.49 -30.51
N GLY A 482 17.21 7.30 -31.09
CA GLY A 482 16.11 7.91 -30.34
C GLY A 482 15.17 6.85 -29.73
N GLU A 483 14.96 5.75 -30.44
CA GLU A 483 14.19 4.59 -29.98
C GLU A 483 14.89 3.84 -28.84
N TRP A 484 16.20 3.68 -28.94
CA TRP A 484 17.01 3.03 -27.93
C TRP A 484 17.10 3.88 -26.65
N VAL A 485 17.25 5.21 -26.78
CA VAL A 485 17.22 6.17 -25.66
C VAL A 485 15.86 6.13 -24.97
N LEU A 486 14.75 6.25 -25.72
CA LEU A 486 13.42 6.15 -25.13
C LEU A 486 13.21 4.78 -24.45
N ARG A 487 13.61 3.65 -25.06
CA ARG A 487 13.44 2.32 -24.45
C ARG A 487 14.25 2.15 -23.15
N ARG A 488 15.50 2.61 -23.13
CA ARG A 488 16.36 2.55 -21.94
C ARG A 488 15.87 3.50 -20.86
N SER A 489 15.55 4.75 -21.20
CA SER A 489 14.98 5.73 -20.27
C SER A 489 13.73 5.18 -19.62
N ARG A 490 12.86 4.49 -20.37
CA ARG A 490 11.68 3.86 -19.77
C ARG A 490 12.04 2.69 -18.86
N ILE A 491 12.94 1.77 -19.23
CA ILE A 491 13.40 0.68 -18.32
C ILE A 491 14.02 1.27 -17.04
N GLN A 492 14.80 2.34 -17.15
CA GLN A 492 15.41 3.06 -16.03
C GLN A 492 14.36 3.71 -15.13
N ILE A 493 13.39 4.41 -15.72
CA ILE A 493 12.21 4.96 -15.05
C ILE A 493 11.51 3.85 -14.23
N PHE A 494 11.17 2.72 -14.84
CA PHE A 494 10.53 1.60 -14.13
C PHE A 494 11.44 0.89 -13.11
N ALA A 495 12.76 0.98 -13.27
CA ALA A 495 13.74 0.46 -12.32
C ALA A 495 14.06 1.42 -11.16
N GLY A 496 13.44 2.61 -11.12
CA GLY A 496 13.63 3.61 -10.07
C GLY A 496 14.67 4.68 -10.37
N GLN A 497 15.31 4.64 -11.54
CA GLN A 497 16.30 5.61 -12.05
C GLN A 497 15.60 6.68 -12.92
N ALA A 498 14.58 7.32 -12.35
CA ALA A 498 13.67 8.19 -13.11
C ALA A 498 14.28 9.54 -13.51
N ASP A 499 15.14 10.09 -12.67
CA ASP A 499 15.83 11.36 -12.93
C ASP A 499 16.77 11.22 -14.14
N ASP A 500 17.58 10.16 -14.18
CA ASP A 500 18.46 9.86 -15.33
C ASP A 500 17.64 9.69 -16.63
N GLY A 501 16.50 9.00 -16.53
CA GLY A 501 15.57 8.83 -17.65
C GLY A 501 14.96 10.14 -18.16
N LEU A 502 14.60 11.08 -17.28
CA LEU A 502 14.04 12.40 -17.65
C LEU A 502 15.10 13.34 -18.23
N ILE A 503 16.30 13.36 -17.64
CA ILE A 503 17.41 14.20 -18.10
C ILE A 503 17.73 13.87 -19.56
N ALA A 504 17.89 12.58 -19.89
CA ALA A 504 18.15 12.13 -21.25
C ALA A 504 17.09 12.61 -22.27
N VAL A 505 15.84 12.80 -21.85
CA VAL A 505 14.74 13.28 -22.71
C VAL A 505 14.70 14.81 -22.81
N VAL A 506 14.88 15.53 -21.70
CA VAL A 506 14.86 17.01 -21.70
C VAL A 506 16.07 17.58 -22.45
N ASP A 507 17.24 16.96 -22.32
CA ASP A 507 18.45 17.37 -23.04
C ASP A 507 18.25 17.21 -24.55
N TRP A 508 17.65 16.10 -24.97
CA TRP A 508 17.29 15.86 -26.37
C TRP A 508 16.25 16.87 -26.89
N LEU A 509 15.22 17.20 -26.09
CA LEU A 509 14.19 18.18 -26.44
C LEU A 509 14.73 19.60 -26.63
N SER A 510 15.66 20.01 -25.76
CA SER A 510 16.20 21.38 -25.75
C SER A 510 17.06 21.68 -26.98
N GLY A 511 17.58 20.65 -27.66
CA GLY A 511 18.35 20.78 -28.90
C GLY A 511 17.53 20.71 -30.19
N SER A 512 16.19 20.73 -30.11
CA SER A 512 15.29 20.53 -31.25
C SER A 512 14.54 21.82 -31.63
N ASP A 513 14.84 22.43 -32.79
CA ASP A 513 14.30 23.74 -33.22
C ASP A 513 12.88 23.70 -33.82
N GLN A 514 12.40 22.53 -34.22
CA GLN A 514 11.05 22.33 -34.78
C GLN A 514 10.46 21.03 -34.23
N LEU A 515 9.45 21.17 -33.37
CA LEU A 515 8.66 20.04 -32.89
C LEU A 515 7.35 20.01 -33.66
N SER A 516 7.16 18.93 -34.43
CA SER A 516 5.85 18.60 -34.94
C SER A 516 4.91 18.26 -33.77
N GLU A 517 3.61 18.44 -33.98
CA GLU A 517 2.58 18.06 -33.02
C GLU A 517 2.78 16.61 -32.51
N GLY A 518 3.04 15.66 -33.41
CA GLY A 518 3.23 14.24 -33.06
C GLY A 518 4.52 13.91 -32.29
N MET A 519 5.51 14.80 -32.27
CA MET A 519 6.71 14.61 -31.45
C MET A 519 6.50 15.14 -30.03
N LEU A 520 5.75 16.23 -29.86
CA LEU A 520 5.32 16.70 -28.53
C LEU A 520 4.44 15.64 -27.84
N ASP A 521 3.63 14.91 -28.59
CA ASP A 521 2.85 13.79 -28.07
C ASP A 521 3.72 12.62 -27.55
N ARG A 522 4.76 12.22 -28.29
CA ARG A 522 5.70 11.15 -27.85
C ARG A 522 6.52 11.55 -26.63
N VAL A 523 6.79 12.84 -26.48
CA VAL A 523 7.45 13.41 -25.29
C VAL A 523 6.51 13.42 -24.10
N MET A 524 5.26 13.85 -24.31
CA MET A 524 4.21 13.76 -23.31
C MET A 524 4.04 12.31 -22.84
N GLN A 525 4.22 11.30 -23.71
CA GLN A 525 4.21 9.88 -23.29
C GLN A 525 5.30 9.51 -22.28
N VAL A 526 6.51 10.08 -22.35
CA VAL A 526 7.54 9.83 -21.33
C VAL A 526 7.18 10.54 -20.02
N PHE A 527 6.58 11.73 -20.08
CA PHE A 527 6.07 12.41 -18.89
C PHE A 527 4.88 11.65 -18.28
N PHE A 528 4.08 10.99 -19.12
CA PHE A 528 3.05 10.06 -18.69
C PHE A 528 3.66 8.80 -18.08
N ASP A 529 4.79 8.28 -18.57
CA ASP A 529 5.51 7.20 -17.89
C ASP A 529 6.00 7.65 -16.50
N LEU A 530 6.46 8.89 -16.35
CA LEU A 530 6.79 9.48 -15.05
C LEU A 530 5.57 9.61 -14.14
N GLN A 531 4.42 10.05 -14.66
CA GLN A 531 3.16 9.99 -13.90
C GLN A 531 2.80 8.54 -13.55
N THR A 532 3.01 7.59 -14.47
CA THR A 532 2.71 6.17 -14.30
C THR A 532 3.55 5.55 -13.18
N ILE A 533 4.81 5.97 -13.05
CA ILE A 533 5.69 5.54 -11.94
C ILE A 533 5.64 6.46 -10.72
N GLY A 534 4.67 7.37 -10.62
CA GLY A 534 4.46 8.18 -9.42
C GLY A 534 5.37 9.40 -9.28
N LYS A 535 6.21 9.71 -10.28
CA LYS A 535 7.13 10.84 -10.27
C LYS A 535 6.42 12.13 -10.70
N HIS A 536 5.29 12.43 -10.06
CA HIS A 536 4.41 13.55 -10.41
C HIS A 536 5.05 14.93 -10.23
N ALA A 537 6.00 15.08 -9.31
CA ALA A 537 6.77 16.31 -9.21
C ALA A 537 7.65 16.54 -10.45
N LEU A 538 8.28 15.48 -10.97
CA LEU A 538 9.06 15.54 -12.21
C LEU A 538 8.14 15.73 -13.43
N ALA A 539 6.98 15.07 -13.44
CA ALA A 539 5.96 15.29 -14.48
C ALA A 539 5.45 16.73 -14.49
N LEU A 540 5.15 17.33 -13.33
CA LEU A 540 4.75 18.75 -13.24
C LEU A 540 5.83 19.70 -13.73
N LYS A 541 7.12 19.37 -13.54
CA LYS A 541 8.21 20.13 -14.16
C LYS A 541 8.14 20.03 -15.68
N GLY A 542 7.96 18.83 -16.23
CA GLY A 542 7.75 18.62 -17.67
C GLY A 542 6.53 19.40 -18.21
N PHE A 543 5.39 19.35 -17.51
CA PHE A 543 4.17 20.06 -17.91
C PHE A 543 4.30 21.58 -17.82
N ALA A 544 5.00 22.11 -16.82
CA ALA A 544 5.26 23.54 -16.73
C ALA A 544 6.10 24.04 -17.92
N GLN A 545 7.05 23.24 -18.41
CA GLN A 545 7.79 23.56 -19.64
C GLN A 545 6.89 23.50 -20.88
N ALA A 546 5.98 22.54 -20.93
CA ALA A 546 5.01 22.41 -22.02
C ALA A 546 3.91 23.50 -22.01
N ALA A 547 3.57 24.10 -20.85
CA ALA A 547 2.49 25.08 -20.71
C ALA A 547 2.64 26.33 -21.59
N ASN A 548 3.89 26.73 -21.85
CA ASN A 548 4.21 27.87 -22.71
C ASN A 548 4.10 27.54 -24.21
N LEU A 549 3.98 26.26 -24.55
CA LEU A 549 3.91 25.75 -25.92
C LEU A 549 2.47 25.38 -26.33
N VAL A 550 1.48 25.73 -25.50
CA VAL A 550 0.04 25.42 -25.70
C VAL A 550 -0.63 26.39 -26.67
N GLN A 551 -1.16 25.86 -27.76
CA GLN A 551 -1.64 26.61 -28.92
C GLN A 551 -3.17 26.60 -29.06
N THR A 552 -3.90 25.80 -28.25
CA THR A 552 -5.35 25.61 -28.41
C THR A 552 -6.12 25.50 -27.09
N PRO A 553 -7.44 25.81 -27.05
CA PRO A 553 -8.29 25.60 -25.87
C PRO A 553 -8.35 24.14 -25.42
N ARG A 554 -8.23 23.20 -26.37
CA ARG A 554 -8.14 21.76 -26.10
C ARG A 554 -6.88 21.41 -25.30
N GLN A 555 -5.71 21.84 -25.77
CA GLN A 555 -4.44 21.62 -25.06
C GLN A 555 -4.44 22.29 -23.68
N ARG A 556 -5.10 23.45 -23.52
CA ARG A 556 -5.28 24.11 -22.20
C ARG A 556 -6.09 23.24 -21.23
N GLN A 557 -7.18 22.68 -21.72
CA GLN A 557 -8.06 21.81 -20.95
C GLN A 557 -7.37 20.48 -20.59
N GLU A 558 -6.66 19.87 -21.55
CA GLU A 558 -5.83 18.68 -21.33
C GLU A 558 -4.74 18.94 -20.29
N LEU A 559 -4.04 20.08 -20.39
CA LEU A 559 -3.00 20.45 -19.44
C LEU A 559 -3.54 20.64 -18.02
N LEU A 560 -4.64 21.38 -17.84
CA LEU A 560 -5.29 21.54 -16.52
C LEU A 560 -5.69 20.21 -15.91
N PHE A 561 -6.17 19.29 -16.75
CA PHE A 561 -6.55 17.95 -16.34
C PHE A 561 -5.33 17.11 -15.92
N TRP A 562 -4.24 17.10 -16.69
CA TRP A 562 -3.01 16.36 -16.36
C TRP A 562 -2.24 16.98 -15.17
N MET A 563 -2.33 18.30 -15.00
CA MET A 563 -1.85 18.99 -13.80
C MET A 563 -2.71 18.63 -12.58
N ALA A 564 -4.03 18.61 -12.72
CA ALA A 564 -4.93 18.14 -11.68
C ALA A 564 -4.63 16.69 -11.33
N GLU A 565 -4.36 15.81 -12.30
CA GLU A 565 -3.92 14.44 -12.04
C GLU A 565 -2.58 14.34 -11.32
N SER A 566 -1.62 15.20 -11.65
CA SER A 566 -0.34 15.22 -10.93
C SER A 566 -0.50 15.79 -9.52
N HIS A 567 -1.34 16.80 -9.31
CA HIS A 567 -1.68 17.32 -7.99
C HIS A 567 -2.46 16.33 -7.15
N ALA A 568 -3.41 15.63 -7.77
CA ALA A 568 -4.12 14.50 -7.18
C ALA A 568 -3.11 13.50 -6.66
N ALA A 569 -2.14 13.15 -7.50
CA ALA A 569 -1.16 12.14 -7.16
C ALA A 569 -0.02 12.65 -6.25
N LEU A 570 0.11 13.96 -6.06
CA LEU A 570 0.88 14.59 -4.97
C LEU A 570 0.06 14.80 -3.69
N ASN A 571 -1.12 14.20 -3.60
CA ASN A 571 -2.06 14.25 -2.47
C ASN A 571 -2.56 15.65 -2.13
N LYS A 572 -2.47 16.56 -3.09
CA LYS A 572 -3.06 17.89 -2.99
C LYS A 572 -4.51 17.79 -3.46
N HIS A 573 -5.28 16.90 -2.84
CA HIS A 573 -6.61 16.50 -3.31
C HIS A 573 -7.63 17.61 -3.26
N VAL A 574 -7.59 18.41 -2.20
CA VAL A 574 -8.42 19.61 -2.05
C VAL A 574 -8.19 20.55 -3.25
N ARG A 575 -6.91 20.76 -3.61
CA ARG A 575 -6.53 21.60 -4.74
C ARG A 575 -6.82 20.95 -6.09
N SER A 576 -6.60 19.64 -6.21
CA SER A 576 -6.89 18.88 -7.43
C SER A 576 -8.40 18.83 -7.73
N ALA A 577 -9.24 18.65 -6.70
CA ALA A 577 -10.68 18.72 -6.81
C ALA A 577 -11.13 20.08 -7.36
N ASP A 578 -10.58 21.17 -6.84
CA ASP A 578 -10.88 22.50 -7.36
C ASP A 578 -10.40 22.66 -8.82
N LEU A 579 -9.19 22.17 -9.17
CA LEU A 579 -8.67 22.22 -10.54
C LEU A 579 -9.51 21.40 -11.54
N PHE A 580 -10.00 20.23 -11.13
CA PHE A 580 -10.93 19.45 -11.95
C PHE A 580 -12.29 20.14 -12.10
N LEU A 581 -12.84 20.76 -11.04
CA LEU A 581 -14.07 21.55 -11.15
C LEU A 581 -13.88 22.76 -12.07
N ARG A 582 -12.67 23.35 -12.13
CA ARG A 582 -12.34 24.41 -13.11
C ARG A 582 -12.22 23.89 -14.53
N SER A 583 -11.55 22.74 -14.72
CA SER A 583 -11.43 22.08 -16.03
C SER A 583 -12.79 21.69 -16.64
N ALA A 584 -13.85 21.64 -15.82
CA ALA A 584 -15.21 21.29 -16.23
C ALA A 584 -16.09 22.45 -16.71
N VAL A 585 -15.65 23.71 -16.54
CA VAL A 585 -16.46 24.90 -16.83
C VAL A 585 -16.05 25.49 -18.19
N VAL A 586 -16.75 25.16 -19.29
CA VAL A 586 -16.59 25.81 -20.61
C VAL A 586 -17.89 25.84 -21.44
N ASP A 587 -18.16 27.00 -22.05
CA ASP A 587 -19.22 27.31 -23.03
C ASP A 587 -18.83 26.91 -24.47
N THR A 588 -18.93 25.63 -24.84
CA THR A 588 -18.92 25.24 -26.27
C THR A 588 -20.01 24.21 -26.54
N SER A 589 -20.82 24.45 -27.57
CA SER A 589 -22.01 23.67 -27.93
C SER A 589 -21.71 22.34 -28.66
N ALA A 590 -20.46 21.87 -28.63
CA ALA A 590 -20.02 20.64 -29.29
C ALA A 590 -20.12 19.42 -28.35
N ALA A 591 -20.61 18.28 -28.86
CA ALA A 591 -20.83 17.07 -28.07
C ALA A 591 -19.55 16.47 -27.42
N THR A 592 -18.37 16.73 -28.00
CA THR A 592 -17.07 16.32 -27.43
C THR A 592 -16.66 17.13 -26.20
N ALA A 593 -17.03 18.42 -26.14
CA ALA A 593 -16.81 19.26 -24.97
C ALA A 593 -17.63 18.79 -23.76
N SER A 594 -18.84 18.27 -24.00
CA SER A 594 -19.72 17.73 -22.97
C SER A 594 -19.12 16.49 -22.25
N ARG A 595 -18.49 15.55 -22.98
CA ARG A 595 -17.87 14.35 -22.37
C ARG A 595 -16.62 14.67 -21.54
N TRP A 596 -15.81 15.64 -21.96
CA TRP A 596 -14.67 16.09 -21.19
C TRP A 596 -15.10 16.76 -19.87
N ASN A 597 -16.09 17.64 -19.93
CA ASN A 597 -16.60 18.33 -18.74
C ASN A 597 -17.13 17.35 -17.71
N GLN A 598 -17.90 16.36 -18.14
CA GLN A 598 -18.37 15.28 -17.28
C GLN A 598 -17.21 14.45 -16.71
N SER A 599 -16.15 14.19 -17.48
CA SER A 599 -14.93 13.52 -16.99
C SER A 599 -14.21 14.31 -15.91
N ALA A 600 -14.12 15.63 -16.08
CA ALA A 600 -13.49 16.51 -15.11
C ALA A 600 -14.33 16.62 -13.83
N GLN A 601 -15.65 16.78 -13.91
CA GLN A 601 -16.54 16.73 -12.74
C GLN A 601 -16.46 15.39 -12.02
N PHE A 602 -16.44 14.30 -12.79
CA PHE A 602 -16.26 12.97 -12.25
C PHE A 602 -14.92 12.84 -11.50
N LYS A 603 -13.81 13.32 -12.09
CA LYS A 603 -12.51 13.35 -11.42
C LYS A 603 -12.46 14.32 -10.25
N ALA A 604 -13.19 15.43 -10.27
CA ALA A 604 -13.32 16.31 -9.12
C ALA A 604 -14.01 15.62 -7.95
N ALA A 605 -15.13 14.94 -8.19
CA ALA A 605 -15.79 14.11 -7.21
C ALA A 605 -14.82 13.04 -6.69
N VAL A 606 -14.03 12.41 -7.57
CA VAL A 606 -12.96 11.49 -7.16
C VAL A 606 -11.94 12.18 -6.23
N GLN A 607 -11.53 13.42 -6.49
CA GLN A 607 -10.54 14.12 -5.66
C GLN A 607 -11.10 14.66 -4.36
N LEU A 608 -12.33 15.17 -4.35
CA LEU A 608 -13.09 15.46 -3.14
C LEU A 608 -13.13 14.23 -2.25
N THR A 609 -13.36 13.08 -2.90
CA THR A 609 -13.31 11.81 -2.21
C THR A 609 -11.95 11.55 -1.58
N GLN A 610 -10.87 11.82 -2.30
CA GLN A 610 -9.51 11.59 -1.85
C GLN A 610 -9.05 12.57 -0.76
N ALA A 611 -9.61 13.78 -0.75
CA ALA A 611 -9.42 14.75 0.32
C ALA A 611 -10.16 14.35 1.62
N GLY A 612 -10.91 13.25 1.63
CA GLY A 612 -11.73 12.82 2.78
C GLY A 612 -13.10 13.50 2.83
N LEU A 613 -13.53 14.11 1.73
CA LEU A 613 -14.70 14.98 1.67
C LEU A 613 -15.83 14.26 0.95
N LEU A 614 -16.36 13.26 1.63
CA LEU A 614 -17.12 12.18 1.01
C LEU A 614 -18.57 12.57 0.76
N VAL A 615 -19.16 13.29 1.71
CA VAL A 615 -20.47 13.89 1.55
C VAL A 615 -20.48 14.78 0.30
N ASP A 616 -19.41 15.55 0.11
CA ASP A 616 -19.23 16.49 -0.99
C ASP A 616 -19.13 15.80 -2.33
N ALA A 617 -18.26 14.81 -2.41
CA ALA A 617 -18.12 14.00 -3.60
C ALA A 617 -19.47 13.36 -4.02
N ARG A 618 -20.35 13.05 -3.06
CA ARG A 618 -21.61 12.33 -3.31
C ARG A 618 -22.61 13.19 -4.02
N MET A 619 -22.64 14.46 -3.66
CA MET A 619 -23.50 15.40 -4.34
C MET A 619 -23.02 15.64 -5.76
N VAL A 620 -21.71 15.72 -5.99
CA VAL A 620 -21.19 15.85 -7.35
C VAL A 620 -21.56 14.63 -8.21
N TYR A 621 -21.53 13.42 -7.67
CA TYR A 621 -21.97 12.24 -8.44
C TYR A 621 -23.49 12.16 -8.64
N LEU A 622 -24.30 12.58 -7.66
CA LEU A 622 -25.76 12.65 -7.82
C LEU A 622 -26.16 13.63 -8.92
N ASP A 623 -25.47 14.77 -9.02
CA ASP A 623 -25.69 15.76 -10.07
C ASP A 623 -25.30 15.18 -11.44
N LEU A 624 -24.12 14.58 -11.54
CA LEU A 624 -23.70 13.84 -12.73
C LEU A 624 -24.71 12.75 -13.14
N LEU A 625 -25.37 12.08 -12.18
CA LEU A 625 -26.32 11.00 -12.47
C LEU A 625 -27.60 11.52 -13.14
N GLN A 626 -28.02 12.73 -12.78
CA GLN A 626 -29.18 13.37 -13.41
C GLN A 626 -28.87 13.80 -14.84
N GLN A 627 -27.61 14.13 -15.13
CA GLN A 627 -27.14 14.59 -16.44
C GLN A 627 -26.69 13.46 -17.38
N ALA A 628 -26.50 12.24 -16.85
CA ALA A 628 -26.03 11.11 -17.64
C ALA A 628 -27.15 10.50 -18.49
N ASP A 629 -26.99 10.46 -19.81
CA ASP A 629 -27.94 9.82 -20.73
C ASP A 629 -27.66 8.32 -20.95
N ASP A 630 -26.40 7.91 -20.79
CA ASP A 630 -25.98 6.51 -20.96
C ASP A 630 -26.28 5.69 -19.71
N ARG A 631 -26.97 4.55 -19.90
CA ARG A 631 -27.27 3.58 -18.84
C ARG A 631 -26.02 3.11 -18.09
N ASN A 632 -24.88 3.00 -18.78
CA ASN A 632 -23.63 2.58 -18.14
C ASN A 632 -23.03 3.70 -17.27
N GLN A 633 -23.06 4.95 -17.73
CA GLN A 633 -22.61 6.10 -16.93
C GLN A 633 -23.52 6.33 -15.72
N GLN A 634 -24.84 6.23 -15.90
CA GLN A 634 -25.79 6.27 -14.79
C GLN A 634 -25.51 5.16 -13.79
N LEU A 635 -25.23 3.96 -14.27
CA LEU A 635 -24.86 2.83 -13.42
C LEU A 635 -23.58 3.13 -12.62
N VAL A 636 -22.53 3.65 -13.26
CA VAL A 636 -21.27 4.04 -12.62
C VAL A 636 -21.45 5.14 -11.58
N LEU A 637 -22.27 6.14 -11.86
CA LEU A 637 -22.50 7.25 -10.93
C LEU A 637 -23.33 6.80 -9.75
N ARG A 638 -24.38 6.01 -9.97
CA ARG A 638 -25.11 5.32 -8.90
C ARG A 638 -24.14 4.52 -8.04
N GLN A 639 -23.20 3.84 -8.69
CA GLN A 639 -22.14 3.13 -8.01
C GLN A 639 -21.18 4.04 -7.25
N LYS A 640 -20.76 5.18 -7.78
CA LYS A 640 -19.84 6.08 -7.09
C LYS A 640 -20.49 6.81 -5.90
N ILE A 641 -21.75 7.20 -6.04
CA ILE A 641 -22.58 7.71 -4.93
C ILE A 641 -22.65 6.65 -3.83
N GLN A 642 -22.91 5.41 -4.24
CA GLN A 642 -22.94 4.25 -3.37
C GLN A 642 -21.56 4.00 -2.74
N ASP A 643 -20.48 4.19 -3.50
CA ASP A 643 -19.10 4.06 -3.05
C ASP A 643 -18.77 5.09 -1.96
N LEU A 644 -19.27 6.32 -2.10
CA LEU A 644 -19.07 7.39 -1.12
C LEU A 644 -19.88 7.26 0.13
N ASP A 645 -21.12 6.79 0.01
CA ASP A 645 -21.94 6.43 1.17
C ASP A 645 -21.18 5.46 2.08
N LEU A 646 -20.40 4.61 1.45
CA LEU A 646 -19.61 3.61 2.12
C LEU A 646 -18.24 4.14 2.55
N ARG A 647 -17.52 4.93 1.74
CA ARG A 647 -16.28 5.58 2.23
C ARG A 647 -16.58 6.43 3.48
N LYS A 648 -17.73 7.11 3.52
CA LYS A 648 -18.19 7.91 4.66
C LYS A 648 -18.41 7.04 5.89
N ALA A 649 -18.73 5.76 5.68
CA ALA A 649 -18.83 4.75 6.72
C ALA A 649 -17.46 4.25 7.22
N TRP A 650 -16.35 4.60 6.56
CA TRP A 650 -15.01 4.11 6.91
C TRP A 650 -14.12 5.17 7.58
N SER A 651 -14.51 6.45 7.55
CA SER A 651 -13.76 7.55 8.16
C SER A 651 -14.16 7.89 9.62
N GLN A 652 -15.21 7.25 10.16
CA GLN A 652 -15.58 7.25 11.59
C GLN A 652 -14.82 6.15 12.32
#